data_AF-A0A355GQL7-F1
#
_entry.id   AF-A0A355GQL7-F1
#
_cell.length_a   1.000
_cell.length_b   1.000
_cell.length_c   1.000
_cell.angle_alpha   90.00
_cell.angle_beta   90.00
_cell.angle_gamma   90.00
#
_symmetry.space_group_name_H-M   'P 1'
#
loop_
_entity.id
_entity.type
_entity.pdbx_description
1 polymer ?
#
loop_
_entity_poly.entity_id
_entity_poly.type
_entity_poly.pdbx_seq_one_letter_code
_entity_poly.pdbx_strand_id
1 'polypeptide(L)'
;GAGAGAGAGAGAGASADASGWQARPVEIVDTGQRKQLDLRIELPVDDLAHLPDPSVWPSINRKLLSLVCAHRSTLIFVNSRRVAERLTAQLNELAGQKIAATHHGSLSKEKRLAVEEKLKAGKLICLVATASLELGIDVGAIDLVVQVESPGEVARGLQRVGRSGHLVGIPSKGRIIPKTRGDLLECAALAGEMRKGLVEEAHTPENCLDILAQQIAGMVSADTWSAGQLFSVIRQSYPYRHLPRAAFDSVLEMLSGYYQDQPFAELQPRIYWDKINDAVRASRRGRFLVYTSGGTIPDRGYFGVYLAGSQTKLGELDEEFVAERRLGDRFILGTSAWCIEEIHRDRVIVSQASRGDAQIPFWKGETTGRGYELGERIGRFNEEAFQRLETEGFVDWACQECLMEHDGAKSLRAYLRKQVASTGALPSNRRLIIEEFQDELGEWRVVLLSPFGAKVHAALFLLLRKLGVEEGLEIEGLYDDNGVILHCPGADEPLRFDLTRLQPAGIEEMLAMEVRGSNLFALTFRHNAARALLLPRSPYGRKRTPLWLARLRASNLLQVITECPDFPIVLETMRECLQQLFDLDGLKQVLQGVSDGSIAVTRCRHTVPSPFTQTLQFSFYGTYMYVPDLPKGERRFQALGLNRAMLRQIMGSQEMRELLDPAIVAAVSLEARGLSRNKRPRDCDEMHAWLLKHGELIADGRSQCQDSHCAPFLEQLLASGRALRISLALPSGMVPVYIAAEDALLYQKVFGAESSEDANAQQCRVCDGDALRNFIRRYARSHGPFTVTELLQTYGFDEMQITSETLPALEKDMVLQRGEFTQGVSELEWCDSDLLRQIHRRSLAQARREIQPRTPAQYAGFLGRWHGIGGSEAGVEALAEHLRRLAGVWLPPSLWGGGVLPLRVKDYGPAMLESLIGSGRFQWIGRGFGQWLQVTFVAADNPVLLHPND
;
A
#
# COMPACT_ATOMS: atom_id res chain seq x y z
N GLY A 1 15.77 -60.21 -23.46
CA GLY A 1 14.56 -61.05 -23.39
C GLY A 1 13.38 -60.13 -23.22
N ALA A 2 12.33 -60.34 -24.00
CA ALA A 2 11.16 -59.46 -24.12
C ALA A 2 10.41 -59.24 -22.80
N GLY A 3 9.89 -58.01 -22.60
CA GLY A 3 8.85 -57.72 -21.62
C GLY A 3 9.07 -56.43 -20.81
N ALA A 4 8.62 -55.28 -21.33
CA ALA A 4 8.17 -54.14 -20.54
C ALA A 4 7.40 -53.17 -21.46
N GLY A 5 6.07 -53.16 -21.34
CA GLY A 5 5.21 -52.20 -22.02
C GLY A 5 5.43 -50.80 -21.44
N ALA A 6 6.01 -49.92 -22.25
CA ALA A 6 5.96 -48.48 -22.01
C ALA A 6 4.62 -47.96 -22.53
N GLY A 7 3.71 -47.64 -21.61
CA GLY A 7 2.50 -46.89 -21.93
C GLY A 7 2.87 -45.55 -22.54
N ALA A 8 2.54 -45.37 -23.81
CA ALA A 8 2.54 -44.08 -24.48
C ALA A 8 1.42 -43.22 -23.88
N GLY A 9 1.73 -42.52 -22.80
CA GLY A 9 0.94 -41.41 -22.26
C GLY A 9 1.46 -40.08 -22.80
N ALA A 10 1.47 -39.92 -24.12
CA ALA A 10 1.50 -38.57 -24.70
C ALA A 10 0.24 -37.87 -24.20
N GLY A 11 0.42 -36.79 -23.42
CA GLY A 11 -0.66 -36.04 -22.79
C GLY A 11 -1.80 -35.81 -23.76
N ALA A 12 -2.90 -36.52 -23.54
CA ALA A 12 -4.14 -36.30 -24.23
C ALA A 12 -4.50 -34.83 -24.03
N GLY A 13 -4.59 -34.10 -25.14
CA GLY A 13 -5.01 -32.71 -25.14
C GLY A 13 -6.26 -32.56 -24.30
N ALA A 14 -6.27 -31.50 -23.49
CA ALA A 14 -7.44 -31.05 -22.75
C ALA A 14 -8.68 -31.19 -23.65
N SER A 15 -9.64 -31.98 -23.19
CA SER A 15 -10.92 -32.15 -23.86
C SER A 15 -11.48 -30.78 -24.19
N ALA A 16 -11.80 -30.58 -25.47
CA ALA A 16 -12.38 -29.35 -25.97
C ALA A 16 -13.61 -28.97 -25.12
N ASP A 17 -13.46 -27.93 -24.30
CA ASP A 17 -14.60 -27.19 -23.79
C ASP A 17 -15.41 -26.67 -25.00
N ALA A 18 -16.72 -26.54 -24.81
CA ALA A 18 -17.74 -26.22 -25.82
C ALA A 18 -17.57 -24.85 -26.55
N SER A 19 -16.38 -24.25 -26.54
CA SER A 19 -16.05 -22.93 -27.08
C SER A 19 -15.11 -22.93 -28.30
N GLY A 20 -14.72 -24.10 -28.83
CA GLY A 20 -13.98 -24.19 -30.11
C GLY A 20 -12.52 -23.74 -30.08
N TRP A 21 -11.97 -23.38 -28.92
CA TRP A 21 -10.56 -23.01 -28.77
C TRP A 21 -9.67 -24.26 -28.71
N GLN A 22 -8.63 -24.29 -29.53
CA GLN A 22 -7.60 -25.33 -29.49
C GLN A 22 -6.32 -24.74 -28.89
N ALA A 23 -5.72 -25.45 -27.94
CA ALA A 23 -4.42 -25.09 -27.40
C ALA A 23 -3.38 -25.06 -28.53
N ARG A 24 -2.55 -24.02 -28.57
CA ARG A 24 -1.43 -23.95 -29.51
C ARG A 24 -0.52 -25.17 -29.27
N PRO A 25 -0.12 -25.92 -30.31
CA PRO A 25 0.83 -27.02 -30.14
C PRO A 25 2.16 -26.46 -29.63
N VAL A 26 2.63 -27.00 -28.50
CA VAL A 26 3.93 -26.69 -27.90
C VAL A 26 4.75 -27.98 -27.91
N GLU A 27 5.90 -27.95 -28.57
CA GLU A 27 6.87 -29.04 -28.52
C GLU A 27 7.74 -28.90 -27.26
N ILE A 28 7.61 -29.85 -26.33
CA ILE A 28 8.41 -29.88 -25.10
C ILE A 28 9.67 -30.70 -25.39
N VAL A 29 10.83 -30.05 -25.34
CA VAL A 29 12.14 -30.71 -25.49
C VAL A 29 12.70 -31.02 -24.11
N ASP A 30 12.52 -32.25 -23.66
CA ASP A 30 13.18 -32.78 -22.46
C ASP A 30 14.30 -33.75 -22.89
N THR A 31 15.55 -33.38 -22.59
CA THR A 31 16.73 -34.20 -22.93
C THR A 31 17.10 -35.20 -21.83
N GLY A 32 16.35 -35.21 -20.71
CA GLY A 32 16.58 -36.09 -19.56
C GLY A 32 17.91 -35.86 -18.83
N GLN A 33 18.71 -34.89 -19.25
CA GLN A 33 20.02 -34.63 -18.65
C GLN A 33 19.87 -33.95 -17.29
N ARG A 34 20.25 -34.66 -16.23
CA ARG A 34 20.37 -34.10 -14.89
C ARG A 34 21.81 -33.68 -14.65
N LYS A 35 22.01 -32.42 -14.25
CA LYS A 35 23.33 -31.91 -13.88
C LYS A 35 23.80 -32.60 -12.61
N GLN A 36 25.04 -33.11 -12.59
CA GLN A 36 25.63 -33.67 -11.37
C GLN A 36 25.81 -32.58 -10.31
N LEU A 37 25.46 -32.89 -9.06
CA LEU A 37 25.54 -31.97 -7.92
C LEU A 37 26.57 -32.48 -6.92
N ASP A 38 27.59 -31.67 -6.60
CA ASP A 38 28.38 -31.80 -5.37
C ASP A 38 27.76 -30.89 -4.31
N LEU A 39 26.63 -31.32 -3.76
CA LEU A 39 25.91 -30.62 -2.70
C LEU A 39 26.27 -31.22 -1.35
N ARG A 40 26.58 -30.37 -0.35
CA ARG A 40 26.72 -30.80 1.04
C ARG A 40 26.15 -29.81 2.03
N ILE A 41 25.60 -30.30 3.14
CA ILE A 41 25.29 -29.49 4.32
C ILE A 41 26.50 -29.50 5.25
N GLU A 42 27.05 -28.32 5.54
CA GLU A 42 28.20 -28.16 6.44
C GLU A 42 27.80 -27.31 7.65
N LEU A 43 28.11 -27.79 8.86
CA LEU A 43 27.83 -27.02 10.06
C LEU A 43 28.90 -25.94 10.30
N PRO A 44 28.51 -24.78 10.85
CA PRO A 44 29.48 -23.76 11.27
C PRO A 44 30.20 -24.13 12.58
N VAL A 45 29.67 -25.09 13.34
CA VAL A 45 30.17 -25.57 14.64
C VAL A 45 29.87 -27.07 14.77
N ASP A 46 30.57 -27.77 15.66
CA ASP A 46 30.37 -29.22 15.87
C ASP A 46 28.96 -29.55 16.41
N ASP A 47 28.38 -28.65 17.23
CA ASP A 47 27.02 -28.78 17.73
C ASP A 47 26.31 -27.42 17.82
N LEU A 48 25.22 -27.25 17.06
CA LEU A 48 24.39 -26.04 17.09
C LEU A 48 23.64 -25.82 18.42
N ALA A 49 23.63 -26.82 19.32
CA ALA A 49 23.11 -26.64 20.68
C ALA A 49 24.11 -25.94 21.61
N HIS A 50 25.41 -25.99 21.31
CA HIS A 50 26.49 -25.48 22.16
C HIS A 50 27.38 -24.54 21.34
N LEU A 51 26.98 -23.27 21.28
CA LEU A 51 27.70 -22.26 20.53
C LEU A 51 28.93 -21.76 21.32
N PRO A 52 30.09 -21.57 20.68
CA PRO A 52 31.29 -21.03 21.33
C PRO A 52 31.15 -19.54 21.67
N ASP A 53 30.28 -18.84 20.95
CA ASP A 53 29.96 -17.43 21.10
C ASP A 53 28.45 -17.29 21.40
N PRO A 54 27.97 -16.17 21.97
CA PRO A 54 26.53 -15.91 22.18
C PRO A 54 25.66 -15.96 20.92
N SER A 55 26.28 -16.07 19.74
CA SER A 55 25.61 -16.14 18.45
C SER A 55 26.34 -17.11 17.52
N VAL A 56 25.60 -17.72 16.59
CA VAL A 56 26.17 -18.61 15.56
C VAL A 56 26.92 -17.84 14.47
N TRP A 57 26.66 -16.53 14.32
CA TRP A 57 27.17 -15.71 13.22
C TRP A 57 28.70 -15.64 13.13
N PRO A 58 29.46 -15.43 14.23
CA PRO A 58 30.92 -15.47 14.17
C PRO A 58 31.46 -16.80 13.60
N SER A 59 30.87 -17.93 13.97
CA SER A 59 31.25 -19.24 13.44
C SER A 59 30.87 -19.40 11.97
N ILE A 60 29.67 -18.95 11.57
CA ILE A 60 29.26 -18.90 10.15
C ILE A 60 30.26 -18.06 9.35
N ASN A 61 30.63 -16.87 9.83
CA ASN A 61 31.55 -15.99 9.13
C ASN A 61 32.94 -16.62 8.96
N ARG A 62 33.45 -17.30 9.99
CA ARG A 62 34.73 -18.04 9.92
C ARG A 62 34.67 -19.19 8.91
N LYS A 63 33.60 -19.99 8.94
CA LYS A 63 33.37 -21.10 8.00
C LYS A 63 33.25 -20.59 6.56
N LEU A 64 32.49 -19.53 6.34
CA LEU A 64 32.35 -18.90 5.03
C LEU A 64 33.67 -18.32 4.53
N LEU A 65 34.44 -17.64 5.37
CA LEU A 65 35.76 -17.14 5.00
C LEU A 65 36.70 -18.28 4.60
N SER A 66 36.70 -19.39 5.35
CA SER A 66 37.45 -20.60 5.01
C SER A 66 37.06 -21.16 3.63
N LEU A 67 35.75 -21.27 3.36
CA LEU A 67 35.25 -21.72 2.06
C LEU A 67 35.62 -20.76 0.93
N VAL A 68 35.54 -19.45 1.16
CA VAL A 68 35.95 -18.40 0.21
C VAL A 68 37.44 -18.49 -0.09
N CYS A 69 38.30 -18.66 0.91
CA CYS A 69 39.75 -18.78 0.72
C CYS A 69 40.16 -20.08 0.01
N ALA A 70 39.35 -21.14 0.12
CA ALA A 70 39.60 -22.43 -0.51
C ALA A 70 39.17 -22.50 -2.00
N HIS A 71 38.50 -21.47 -2.51
CA HIS A 71 37.95 -21.43 -3.86
C HIS A 71 38.35 -20.14 -4.58
N ARG A 72 38.27 -20.13 -5.92
CA ARG A 72 38.66 -18.98 -6.73
C ARG A 72 37.58 -17.89 -6.72
N SER A 73 36.31 -18.27 -6.81
CA SER A 73 35.18 -17.35 -6.89
C SER A 73 33.93 -17.97 -6.27
N THR A 74 33.57 -17.50 -5.08
CA THR A 74 32.43 -18.00 -4.31
C THR A 74 31.23 -17.06 -4.44
N LEU A 75 30.06 -17.62 -4.75
CA LEU A 75 28.77 -16.92 -4.68
C LEU A 75 28.00 -17.37 -3.44
N ILE A 76 27.76 -16.45 -2.51
CA ILE A 76 27.02 -16.69 -1.28
C ILE A 76 25.60 -16.15 -1.44
N PHE A 77 24.59 -17.02 -1.39
CA PHE A 77 23.20 -16.63 -1.33
C PHE A 77 22.70 -16.51 0.10
N VAL A 78 21.89 -15.46 0.33
CA VAL A 78 21.22 -15.18 1.59
C VAL A 78 19.78 -14.75 1.34
N ASN A 79 18.89 -15.02 2.28
CA ASN A 79 17.45 -14.77 2.10
C ASN A 79 17.02 -13.32 2.36
N SER A 80 17.90 -12.46 2.90
CA SER A 80 17.56 -11.05 3.13
C SER A 80 18.68 -10.10 2.75
N ARG A 81 18.29 -8.90 2.28
CA ARG A 81 19.22 -7.80 1.93
C ARG A 81 20.08 -7.40 3.14
N ARG A 82 19.46 -7.35 4.33
CA ARG A 82 20.15 -7.07 5.60
C ARG A 82 21.29 -8.04 5.88
N VAL A 83 21.03 -9.35 5.72
CA VAL A 83 22.06 -10.38 5.92
C VAL A 83 23.14 -10.25 4.86
N ALA A 84 22.81 -9.91 3.60
CA ALA A 84 23.78 -9.75 2.53
C ALA A 84 24.82 -8.66 2.84
N GLU A 85 24.34 -7.50 3.27
CA GLU A 85 25.20 -6.37 3.63
C GLU A 85 26.03 -6.67 4.88
N ARG A 86 25.39 -7.21 5.93
CA ARG A 86 26.09 -7.56 7.18
C ARG A 86 27.19 -8.58 6.94
N LEU A 87 26.89 -9.64 6.18
CA LEU A 87 27.84 -10.71 5.91
C LEU A 87 29.01 -10.22 5.06
N THR A 88 28.74 -9.40 4.04
CA THR A 88 29.79 -8.77 3.23
C THR A 88 30.72 -7.90 4.07
N ALA A 89 30.15 -7.11 4.99
CA ALA A 89 30.94 -6.28 5.89
C ALA A 89 31.85 -7.11 6.80
N GLN A 90 31.29 -8.17 7.42
CA GLN A 90 32.02 -9.03 8.35
C GLN A 90 33.09 -9.88 7.66
N LEU A 91 32.83 -10.40 6.46
CA LEU A 91 33.83 -11.16 5.69
C LEU A 91 35.04 -10.28 5.32
N ASN A 92 34.80 -9.04 4.90
CA ASN A 92 35.87 -8.09 4.58
C ASN A 92 36.68 -7.68 5.81
N GLU A 93 36.01 -7.52 6.95
CA GLU A 93 36.66 -7.20 8.22
C GLU A 93 37.56 -8.34 8.70
N LEU A 94 37.04 -9.57 8.73
CA LEU A 94 37.80 -10.76 9.10
C LEU A 94 38.98 -11.04 8.16
N ALA A 95 38.83 -10.72 6.87
CA ALA A 95 39.90 -10.86 5.88
C ALA A 95 40.96 -9.75 5.94
N GLY A 96 40.70 -8.65 6.65
CA GLY A 96 41.56 -7.45 6.67
C GLY A 96 41.64 -6.71 5.32
N GLN A 97 40.89 -7.14 4.30
CA GLN A 97 40.88 -6.55 2.96
C GLN A 97 39.53 -6.77 2.27
N LYS A 98 39.26 -6.01 1.20
CA LYS A 98 38.00 -6.11 0.46
C LYS A 98 37.98 -7.31 -0.50
N ILE A 99 37.64 -8.49 0.01
CA ILE A 99 37.47 -9.72 -0.77
C ILE A 99 36.04 -9.97 -1.26
N ALA A 100 35.05 -9.39 -0.57
CA ALA A 100 33.62 -9.64 -0.79
C ALA A 100 32.87 -8.36 -1.21
N ALA A 101 31.91 -8.51 -2.12
CA ALA A 101 30.95 -7.47 -2.50
C ALA A 101 29.49 -7.93 -2.28
N THR A 102 28.57 -6.97 -2.16
CA THR A 102 27.12 -7.26 -2.03
C THR A 102 26.40 -7.06 -3.37
N HIS A 103 25.38 -7.86 -3.66
CA HIS A 103 24.47 -7.66 -4.78
C HIS A 103 22.99 -7.90 -4.40
N HIS A 104 22.17 -6.85 -4.49
CA HIS A 104 20.72 -6.96 -4.34
C HIS A 104 19.98 -5.80 -5.01
N GLY A 105 18.66 -5.96 -5.21
CA GLY A 105 17.83 -5.00 -5.97
C GLY A 105 17.82 -3.55 -5.46
N SER A 106 18.09 -3.32 -4.16
CA SER A 106 18.15 -1.97 -3.59
C SER A 106 19.44 -1.19 -3.91
N LEU A 107 20.42 -1.79 -4.58
CA LEU A 107 21.63 -1.09 -5.04
C LEU A 107 21.38 -0.37 -6.37
N SER A 108 22.10 0.74 -6.59
CA SER A 108 22.04 1.47 -7.86
C SER A 108 22.41 0.57 -9.05
N LYS A 109 21.87 0.89 -10.24
CA LYS A 109 22.12 0.12 -11.47
C LYS A 109 23.62 0.08 -11.79
N GLU A 110 24.30 1.22 -11.61
CA GLU A 110 25.73 1.39 -11.89
C GLU A 110 26.57 0.50 -10.97
N LYS A 111 26.24 0.45 -9.67
CA LYS A 111 26.92 -0.44 -8.72
C LYS A 111 26.71 -1.92 -9.06
N ARG A 112 25.47 -2.31 -9.40
CA ARG A 112 25.15 -3.69 -9.78
C ARG A 112 25.93 -4.10 -11.02
N LEU A 113 25.90 -3.30 -12.09
CA LEU A 113 26.64 -3.55 -13.32
C LEU A 113 28.15 -3.67 -13.06
N ALA A 114 28.74 -2.76 -12.27
CA ALA A 114 30.16 -2.82 -11.95
C ALA A 114 30.56 -4.08 -11.17
N VAL A 115 29.67 -4.60 -10.31
CA VAL A 115 29.89 -5.85 -9.58
C VAL A 115 29.72 -7.06 -10.51
N GLU A 116 28.70 -7.06 -11.37
CA GLU A 116 28.47 -8.10 -12.38
C GLU A 116 29.65 -8.21 -13.36
N GLU A 117 30.19 -7.07 -13.84
CA GLU A 117 31.36 -7.04 -14.72
C GLU A 117 32.62 -7.60 -14.04
N LYS A 118 32.85 -7.25 -12.77
CA LYS A 118 33.98 -7.79 -11.99
C LYS A 118 33.85 -9.29 -11.77
N LEU A 119 32.63 -9.77 -11.53
CA LEU A 119 32.33 -11.19 -11.40
C LEU A 119 32.59 -11.92 -12.73
N LYS A 120 32.07 -11.41 -13.85
CA LYS A 120 32.33 -11.95 -15.21
C LYS A 120 33.80 -11.98 -15.56
N ALA A 121 34.56 -10.95 -15.16
CA ALA A 121 36.00 -10.89 -15.36
C ALA A 121 36.81 -11.82 -14.42
N GLY A 122 36.17 -12.54 -13.49
CA GLY A 122 36.83 -13.39 -12.51
C GLY A 122 37.74 -12.63 -11.54
N LYS A 123 37.48 -11.32 -11.34
CA LYS A 123 38.25 -10.43 -10.45
C LYS A 123 37.68 -10.34 -9.04
N LEU A 124 36.51 -10.93 -8.83
CA LEU A 124 35.80 -10.92 -7.55
C LEU A 124 35.94 -12.29 -6.88
N ILE A 125 36.46 -12.32 -5.66
CA ILE A 125 36.70 -13.57 -4.91
C ILE A 125 35.39 -14.05 -4.27
N CYS A 126 34.59 -13.14 -3.74
CA CYS A 126 33.32 -13.46 -3.08
C CYS A 126 32.23 -12.46 -3.45
N LEU A 127 31.06 -12.98 -3.80
CA LEU A 127 29.85 -12.19 -3.99
C LEU A 127 28.77 -12.66 -3.04
N VAL A 128 28.20 -11.76 -2.23
CA VAL A 128 27.05 -12.06 -1.38
C VAL A 128 25.80 -11.48 -2.02
N ALA A 129 24.83 -12.32 -2.38
CA ALA A 129 23.66 -11.93 -3.15
C ALA A 129 22.34 -12.44 -2.56
N THR A 130 21.26 -11.72 -2.83
CA THR A 130 19.89 -12.23 -2.66
C THR A 130 19.40 -12.86 -3.97
N ALA A 131 18.08 -13.06 -4.12
CA ALA A 131 17.45 -13.57 -5.34
C ALA A 131 17.77 -12.82 -6.65
N SER A 132 18.41 -11.64 -6.57
CA SER A 132 18.83 -10.86 -7.73
C SER A 132 19.78 -11.57 -8.70
N LEU A 133 20.45 -12.65 -8.28
CA LEU A 133 21.37 -13.43 -9.11
C LEU A 133 20.94 -14.91 -9.24
N GLU A 134 19.70 -15.24 -8.88
CA GLU A 134 19.17 -16.61 -9.03
C GLU A 134 19.02 -17.02 -10.50
N LEU A 135 18.66 -16.06 -11.36
CA LEU A 135 18.33 -16.27 -12.77
C LEU A 135 19.22 -15.43 -13.68
N GLY A 136 19.67 -16.02 -14.79
CA GLY A 136 20.03 -15.27 -16.00
C GLY A 136 21.44 -14.68 -16.09
N ILE A 137 22.39 -15.06 -15.24
CA ILE A 137 23.80 -14.69 -15.43
C ILE A 137 24.63 -15.91 -15.86
N ASP A 138 25.23 -15.83 -17.05
CA ASP A 138 26.26 -16.75 -17.51
C ASP A 138 27.59 -16.31 -16.88
N VAL A 139 28.00 -17.01 -15.83
CA VAL A 139 29.24 -16.75 -15.11
C VAL A 139 29.98 -18.07 -14.96
N GLY A 140 30.72 -18.45 -16.01
CA GLY A 140 31.58 -19.64 -16.01
C GLY A 140 32.74 -19.59 -15.00
N ALA A 141 32.93 -18.49 -14.26
CA ALA A 141 34.01 -18.31 -13.29
C ALA A 141 33.67 -18.79 -11.86
N ILE A 142 32.40 -19.06 -11.54
CA ILE A 142 31.99 -19.46 -10.18
C ILE A 142 32.26 -20.96 -9.99
N ASP A 143 33.13 -21.28 -9.05
CA ASP A 143 33.49 -22.65 -8.69
C ASP A 143 32.75 -23.14 -7.43
N LEU A 144 32.25 -22.24 -6.58
CA LEU A 144 31.44 -22.60 -5.40
C LEU A 144 30.21 -21.70 -5.23
N VAL A 145 29.07 -22.32 -4.95
CA VAL A 145 27.89 -21.64 -4.39
C VAL A 145 27.73 -22.03 -2.92
N VAL A 146 27.51 -21.04 -2.06
CA VAL A 146 27.14 -21.27 -0.66
C VAL A 146 25.76 -20.69 -0.41
N GLN A 147 24.87 -21.47 0.17
CA GLN A 147 23.53 -21.06 0.58
C GLN A 147 23.51 -20.96 2.11
N VAL A 148 23.33 -19.75 2.65
CA VAL A 148 23.16 -19.55 4.09
C VAL A 148 21.67 -19.59 4.40
N GLU A 149 21.26 -20.41 5.37
CA GLU A 149 19.86 -20.78 5.65
C GLU A 149 19.24 -21.66 4.56
N SER A 150 18.16 -22.37 4.90
CA SER A 150 17.27 -23.00 3.94
C SER A 150 16.94 -22.06 2.77
N PRO A 151 17.01 -22.53 1.50
CA PRO A 151 16.52 -21.75 0.37
C PRO A 151 14.99 -21.58 0.36
N GLY A 152 14.27 -22.34 1.20
CA GLY A 152 12.80 -22.37 1.33
C GLY A 152 12.08 -23.23 0.28
N GLU A 153 12.68 -23.35 -0.92
CA GLU A 153 12.14 -24.11 -2.06
C GLU A 153 13.26 -24.91 -2.74
N VAL A 154 12.93 -26.10 -3.25
CA VAL A 154 13.83 -27.01 -3.97
C VAL A 154 14.24 -26.39 -5.31
N ALA A 155 13.27 -25.87 -6.07
CA ALA A 155 13.54 -25.21 -7.36
C ALA A 155 14.55 -24.06 -7.20
N ARG A 156 14.38 -23.23 -6.16
CA ARG A 156 15.27 -22.13 -5.84
C ARG A 156 16.66 -22.62 -5.45
N GLY A 157 16.75 -23.65 -4.60
CA GLY A 157 18.02 -24.28 -4.24
C GLY A 157 18.79 -24.78 -5.46
N LEU A 158 18.12 -25.49 -6.37
CA LEU A 158 18.72 -26.02 -7.61
C LEU A 158 19.17 -24.90 -8.55
N GLN A 159 18.38 -23.84 -8.73
CA GLN A 159 18.76 -22.69 -9.55
C GLN A 159 19.97 -21.94 -8.97
N ARG A 160 20.02 -21.75 -7.64
CA ARG A 160 21.14 -21.11 -6.94
C ARG A 160 22.41 -21.93 -7.08
N VAL A 161 22.37 -23.22 -6.72
CA VAL A 161 23.54 -24.12 -6.80
C VAL A 161 23.99 -24.31 -8.25
N GLY A 162 23.06 -24.32 -9.21
CA GLY A 162 23.34 -24.39 -10.64
C GLY A 162 24.23 -23.27 -11.20
N ARG A 163 24.45 -22.19 -10.44
CA ARG A 163 25.38 -21.10 -10.79
C ARG A 163 26.85 -21.50 -10.66
N SER A 164 27.18 -22.51 -9.86
CA SER A 164 28.52 -23.09 -9.83
C SER A 164 28.71 -24.06 -11.00
N GLY A 165 29.91 -24.03 -11.59
CA GLY A 165 30.29 -24.98 -12.64
C GLY A 165 29.34 -24.91 -13.84
N HIS A 166 28.99 -23.71 -14.33
CA HIS A 166 27.96 -23.51 -15.36
C HIS A 166 28.35 -24.05 -16.77
N LEU A 167 29.46 -24.77 -16.88
CA LEU A 167 29.93 -25.42 -18.11
C LEU A 167 29.35 -26.84 -18.23
N VAL A 168 29.15 -27.29 -19.47
CA VAL A 168 28.65 -28.65 -19.75
C VAL A 168 29.61 -29.69 -19.20
N GLY A 169 29.08 -30.66 -18.45
CA GLY A 169 29.86 -31.77 -17.88
C GLY A 169 30.58 -31.45 -16.57
N ILE A 170 30.57 -30.20 -16.09
CA ILE A 170 31.14 -29.83 -14.78
C ILE A 170 30.05 -29.95 -13.70
N PRO A 171 30.32 -30.65 -12.58
CA PRO A 171 29.35 -30.74 -11.49
C PRO A 171 29.16 -29.38 -10.82
N SER A 172 27.92 -29.05 -10.45
CA SER A 172 27.63 -27.85 -9.66
C SER A 172 28.02 -28.09 -8.21
N LYS A 173 28.95 -27.29 -7.68
CA LYS A 173 29.38 -27.39 -6.28
C LYS A 173 28.57 -26.44 -5.39
N GLY A 174 27.85 -26.99 -4.43
CA GLY A 174 26.99 -26.27 -3.49
C GLY A 174 27.28 -26.64 -2.04
N ARG A 175 27.28 -25.64 -1.14
CA ARG A 175 27.30 -25.87 0.31
C ARG A 175 26.13 -25.16 0.98
N ILE A 176 25.40 -25.85 1.85
CA ILE A 176 24.31 -25.26 2.64
C ILE A 176 24.78 -25.12 4.07
N ILE A 177 24.67 -23.91 4.63
CA ILE A 177 25.09 -23.58 6.00
C ILE A 177 23.84 -23.21 6.82
N PRO A 178 23.35 -24.11 7.69
CA PRO A 178 22.21 -23.84 8.56
C PRO A 178 22.60 -22.90 9.71
N LYS A 179 21.63 -22.08 10.14
CA LYS A 179 21.79 -21.11 11.24
C LYS A 179 21.35 -21.66 12.58
N THR A 180 20.35 -22.53 12.60
CA THR A 180 19.73 -23.09 13.81
C THR A 180 19.45 -24.57 13.63
N ARG A 181 19.10 -25.27 14.71
CA ARG A 181 18.72 -26.70 14.63
C ARG A 181 17.42 -26.92 13.83
N GLY A 182 16.47 -25.99 13.92
CA GLY A 182 15.25 -26.02 13.10
C GLY A 182 15.56 -25.79 11.61
N ASP A 183 16.46 -24.86 11.31
CA ASP A 183 16.94 -24.62 9.94
C ASP A 183 17.74 -25.81 9.39
N LEU A 184 18.52 -26.51 10.23
CA LEU A 184 19.19 -27.76 9.86
C LEU A 184 18.19 -28.85 9.43
N LEU A 185 17.07 -28.99 10.14
CA LEU A 185 16.02 -29.95 9.78
C LEU A 185 15.45 -29.65 8.39
N GLU A 186 15.13 -28.38 8.12
CA GLU A 186 14.60 -27.96 6.83
C GLU A 186 15.62 -28.12 5.71
N CYS A 187 16.88 -27.71 5.94
CA CYS A 187 17.98 -27.91 5.01
C CYS A 187 18.19 -29.40 4.67
N ALA A 188 18.07 -30.29 5.66
CA ALA A 188 18.22 -31.72 5.49
C ALA A 188 17.15 -32.29 4.54
N ALA A 189 15.88 -31.95 4.79
CA ALA A 189 14.77 -32.39 3.95
C ALA A 189 14.91 -31.84 2.52
N LEU A 190 15.24 -30.55 2.36
CA LEU A 190 15.40 -29.92 1.05
C LEU A 190 16.59 -30.48 0.26
N ALA A 191 17.73 -30.74 0.91
CA ALA A 191 18.89 -31.31 0.23
C ALA A 191 18.59 -32.71 -0.34
N GLY A 192 17.80 -33.52 0.37
CA GLY A 192 17.33 -34.81 -0.13
C GLY A 192 16.44 -34.68 -1.37
N GLU A 193 15.51 -33.72 -1.38
CA GLU A 193 14.64 -33.46 -2.53
C GLU A 193 15.39 -32.84 -3.74
N MET A 194 16.36 -31.95 -3.48
CA MET A 194 17.26 -31.41 -4.51
C MET A 194 18.06 -32.52 -5.19
N ARG A 195 18.57 -33.49 -4.41
CA ARG A 195 19.28 -34.66 -4.96
C ARG A 195 18.38 -35.51 -5.85
N LYS A 196 17.10 -35.68 -5.48
CA LYS A 196 16.10 -36.41 -6.28
C LYS A 196 15.62 -35.62 -7.50
N GLY A 197 15.83 -34.30 -7.52
CA GLY A 197 15.37 -33.39 -8.57
C GLY A 197 13.86 -33.16 -8.56
N LEU A 198 13.22 -33.31 -7.39
CA LEU A 198 11.77 -33.18 -7.24
C LEU A 198 11.41 -31.74 -6.88
N VAL A 199 11.29 -30.89 -7.89
CA VAL A 199 10.83 -29.51 -7.72
C VAL A 199 9.34 -29.44 -7.44
N GLU A 200 8.89 -28.34 -6.84
CA GLU A 200 7.49 -28.02 -6.59
C GLU A 200 6.75 -27.71 -7.90
N GLU A 201 5.44 -27.95 -7.94
CA GLU A 201 4.61 -27.60 -9.09
C GLU A 201 4.48 -26.08 -9.28
N ALA A 202 4.60 -25.61 -10.53
CA ALA A 202 4.43 -24.20 -10.86
C ALA A 202 2.94 -23.88 -11.07
N HIS A 203 2.34 -23.16 -10.13
CA HIS A 203 0.96 -22.68 -10.28
C HIS A 203 0.90 -21.30 -10.95
N THR A 204 0.16 -21.20 -12.06
CA THR A 204 -0.09 -19.92 -12.73
C THR A 204 -1.44 -19.36 -12.31
N PRO A 205 -1.50 -18.16 -11.71
CA PRO A 205 -2.76 -17.53 -11.37
C PRO A 205 -3.68 -17.31 -12.56
N GLU A 206 -4.97 -17.54 -12.37
CA GLU A 206 -5.99 -17.35 -13.40
C GLU A 206 -6.89 -16.16 -13.08
N ASN A 207 -7.39 -15.51 -14.14
CA ASN A 207 -8.41 -14.46 -14.08
C ASN A 207 -8.08 -13.29 -13.15
N CYS A 208 -6.81 -12.87 -13.07
CA CYS A 208 -6.38 -11.72 -12.27
C CYS A 208 -7.01 -10.40 -12.79
N LEU A 209 -8.11 -9.94 -12.20
CA LEU A 209 -8.93 -8.86 -12.77
C LEU A 209 -8.24 -7.48 -12.70
N ASP A 210 -7.34 -7.29 -11.74
CA ASP A 210 -6.54 -6.08 -11.61
C ASP A 210 -5.49 -5.94 -12.73
N ILE A 211 -4.83 -7.04 -13.10
CA ILE A 211 -3.91 -7.12 -14.23
C ILE A 211 -4.69 -7.01 -15.55
N LEU A 212 -5.85 -7.64 -15.65
CA LEU A 212 -6.75 -7.49 -16.80
C LEU A 212 -7.11 -6.02 -17.03
N ALA A 213 -7.45 -5.29 -15.96
CA ALA A 213 -7.76 -3.87 -16.04
C ALA A 213 -6.58 -3.04 -16.58
N GLN A 214 -5.37 -3.34 -16.10
CA GLN A 214 -4.14 -2.70 -16.59
C GLN A 214 -3.88 -3.01 -18.07
N GLN A 215 -4.06 -4.26 -18.49
CA GLN A 215 -3.82 -4.70 -19.87
C GLN A 215 -4.85 -4.11 -20.84
N ILE A 216 -6.13 -4.10 -20.49
CA ILE A 216 -7.19 -3.46 -21.29
C ILE A 216 -6.84 -1.99 -21.51
N ALA A 217 -6.54 -1.25 -20.44
CA ALA A 217 -6.15 0.15 -20.54
C ALA A 217 -4.91 0.35 -21.44
N GLY A 218 -3.95 -0.57 -21.39
CA GLY A 218 -2.78 -0.60 -22.27
C GLY A 218 -3.13 -0.82 -23.74
N MET A 219 -3.93 -1.86 -24.05
CA MET A 219 -4.35 -2.20 -25.41
C MET A 219 -5.13 -1.05 -26.07
N VAL A 220 -6.09 -0.46 -25.34
CA VAL A 220 -6.91 0.64 -25.89
C VAL A 220 -6.17 2.00 -25.94
N SER A 221 -5.00 2.08 -25.30
CA SER A 221 -4.12 3.25 -25.41
C SER A 221 -3.35 3.29 -26.72
N ALA A 222 -3.10 2.11 -27.33
CA ALA A 222 -2.48 1.98 -28.64
C ALA A 222 -3.50 2.15 -29.76
N ASP A 223 -4.61 1.41 -29.70
CA ASP A 223 -5.61 1.34 -30.77
C ASP A 223 -7.05 1.42 -30.23
N THR A 224 -8.02 1.60 -31.13
CA THR A 224 -9.45 1.42 -30.79
C THR A 224 -9.84 -0.03 -31.01
N TRP A 225 -10.58 -0.61 -30.07
CA TRP A 225 -10.97 -2.02 -30.12
C TRP A 225 -12.48 -2.20 -29.94
N SER A 226 -13.02 -3.29 -30.45
CA SER A 226 -14.34 -3.79 -30.03
C SER A 226 -14.23 -4.56 -28.71
N ALA A 227 -15.28 -4.55 -27.87
CA ALA A 227 -15.28 -5.29 -26.61
C ALA A 227 -15.20 -6.80 -26.86
N GLY A 228 -15.88 -7.30 -27.90
CA GLY A 228 -15.80 -8.69 -28.32
C GLY A 228 -14.41 -9.11 -28.83
N GLN A 229 -13.72 -8.23 -29.57
CA GLN A 229 -12.36 -8.46 -30.03
C GLN A 229 -11.37 -8.51 -28.86
N LEU A 230 -11.45 -7.56 -27.92
CA LEU A 230 -10.63 -7.55 -26.70
C LEU A 230 -10.80 -8.87 -25.93
N PHE A 231 -12.04 -9.27 -25.67
CA PHE A 231 -12.35 -10.50 -24.96
C PHE A 231 -11.74 -11.73 -25.66
N SER A 232 -11.88 -11.80 -26.99
CA SER A 232 -11.36 -12.92 -27.79
C SER A 232 -9.83 -12.99 -27.76
N VAL A 233 -9.13 -11.87 -27.87
CA VAL A 233 -7.66 -11.82 -27.80
C VAL A 233 -7.15 -12.16 -26.40
N ILE A 234 -7.79 -11.62 -25.36
CA ILE A 234 -7.42 -11.88 -23.96
C ILE A 234 -7.54 -13.38 -23.63
N ARG A 235 -8.62 -14.04 -24.07
CA ARG A 235 -8.83 -15.48 -23.84
C ARG A 235 -7.82 -16.40 -24.55
N GLN A 236 -7.04 -15.90 -25.49
CA GLN A 236 -5.93 -16.66 -26.10
C GLN A 236 -4.73 -16.81 -25.16
N SER A 237 -4.65 -16.01 -24.10
CA SER A 237 -3.61 -16.13 -23.09
C SER A 237 -3.96 -17.19 -22.04
N TYR A 238 -2.95 -17.89 -21.53
CA TYR A 238 -3.14 -18.95 -20.55
C TYR A 238 -3.93 -18.48 -19.31
N PRO A 239 -3.59 -17.37 -18.63
CA PRO A 239 -4.27 -16.94 -17.40
C PRO A 239 -5.76 -16.61 -17.56
N TYR A 240 -6.23 -16.25 -18.76
CA TYR A 240 -7.59 -15.78 -19.00
C TYR A 240 -8.42 -16.70 -19.89
N ARG A 241 -7.93 -17.92 -20.18
CA ARG A 241 -8.62 -18.89 -21.06
C ARG A 241 -10.03 -19.26 -20.58
N HIS A 242 -10.24 -19.25 -19.26
CA HIS A 242 -11.51 -19.50 -18.60
C HIS A 242 -12.22 -18.22 -18.12
N LEU A 243 -11.81 -17.02 -18.59
CA LEU A 243 -12.38 -15.74 -18.16
C LEU A 243 -13.88 -15.65 -18.50
N PRO A 244 -14.77 -15.52 -17.50
CA PRO A 244 -16.19 -15.32 -17.75
C PRO A 244 -16.44 -13.98 -18.42
N ARG A 245 -17.38 -13.94 -19.39
CA ARG A 245 -17.72 -12.70 -20.10
C ARG A 245 -18.24 -11.61 -19.14
N ALA A 246 -19.05 -11.99 -18.16
CA ALA A 246 -19.56 -11.06 -17.15
C ALA A 246 -18.44 -10.39 -16.32
N ALA A 247 -17.38 -11.13 -15.97
CA ALA A 247 -16.24 -10.57 -15.25
C ALA A 247 -15.39 -9.63 -16.12
N PHE A 248 -15.29 -9.92 -17.42
CA PHE A 248 -14.66 -9.01 -18.38
C PHE A 248 -15.46 -7.71 -18.54
N ASP A 249 -16.77 -7.80 -18.73
CA ASP A 249 -17.63 -6.63 -18.91
C ASP A 249 -17.65 -5.77 -17.63
N SER A 250 -17.66 -6.37 -16.43
CA SER A 250 -17.60 -5.60 -15.18
C SER A 250 -16.28 -4.84 -14.99
N VAL A 251 -15.17 -5.36 -15.50
CA VAL A 251 -13.89 -4.63 -15.55
C VAL A 251 -13.94 -3.46 -16.54
N LEU A 252 -14.60 -3.62 -17.69
CA LEU A 252 -14.82 -2.52 -18.63
C LEU A 252 -15.68 -1.41 -18.02
N GLU A 253 -16.75 -1.75 -17.32
CA GLU A 253 -17.59 -0.77 -16.60
C GLU A 253 -16.76 -0.02 -15.56
N MET A 254 -16.05 -0.75 -14.70
CA MET A 254 -15.20 -0.15 -13.67
C MET A 254 -14.17 0.82 -14.27
N LEU A 255 -13.56 0.46 -15.40
CA LEU A 255 -12.60 1.32 -16.10
C LEU A 255 -13.26 2.50 -16.80
N SER A 256 -14.51 2.39 -17.25
CA SER A 256 -15.25 3.51 -17.85
C SER A 256 -15.79 4.50 -16.81
N GLY A 257 -15.65 4.20 -15.51
CA GLY A 257 -16.16 5.02 -14.42
C GLY A 257 -17.60 4.69 -14.02
N TYR A 258 -18.12 3.57 -14.52
CA TYR A 258 -19.43 3.04 -14.21
C TYR A 258 -19.31 1.76 -13.39
N TYR A 259 -20.37 1.40 -12.68
CA TYR A 259 -20.48 0.07 -12.09
C TYR A 259 -21.97 -0.28 -12.00
N GLN A 260 -22.36 -1.43 -12.56
CA GLN A 260 -23.77 -1.81 -12.70
C GLN A 260 -24.59 -0.71 -13.40
N ASP A 261 -24.05 -0.20 -14.51
CA ASP A 261 -24.63 0.90 -15.32
C ASP A 261 -24.85 2.24 -14.57
N GLN A 262 -24.28 2.42 -13.37
CA GLN A 262 -24.39 3.66 -12.61
C GLN A 262 -23.05 4.41 -12.54
N PRO A 263 -23.05 5.76 -12.65
CA PRO A 263 -21.84 6.55 -12.51
C PRO A 263 -21.32 6.50 -11.07
N PHE A 264 -20.09 6.01 -10.91
CA PHE A 264 -19.44 5.86 -9.61
C PHE A 264 -18.55 7.08 -9.34
N ALA A 265 -18.94 7.94 -8.39
CA ALA A 265 -18.38 9.29 -8.23
C ALA A 265 -16.86 9.29 -7.97
N GLU A 266 -16.36 8.28 -7.28
CA GLU A 266 -14.97 8.09 -6.90
C GLU A 266 -14.09 7.60 -8.06
N LEU A 267 -14.70 7.07 -9.14
CA LEU A 267 -14.01 6.52 -10.29
C LEU A 267 -14.06 7.49 -11.47
N GLN A 268 -12.88 8.01 -11.84
CA GLN A 268 -12.72 8.74 -13.09
C GLN A 268 -12.52 7.76 -14.26
N PRO A 269 -13.02 8.05 -15.47
CA PRO A 269 -12.86 7.16 -16.62
C PRO A 269 -11.38 6.99 -17.02
N ARG A 270 -10.97 5.73 -17.18
CA ARG A 270 -9.67 5.30 -17.77
C ARG A 270 -9.86 4.91 -19.23
N ILE A 271 -11.03 4.43 -19.57
CA ILE A 271 -11.46 4.14 -20.93
C ILE A 271 -12.80 4.84 -21.19
N TYR A 272 -13.14 4.99 -22.45
CA TYR A 272 -14.49 5.26 -22.93
C TYR A 272 -15.00 3.98 -23.57
N TRP A 273 -16.18 3.54 -23.16
CA TRP A 273 -16.83 2.37 -23.74
C TRP A 273 -18.15 2.80 -24.37
N ASP A 274 -18.16 2.84 -25.69
CA ASP A 274 -19.33 3.06 -26.52
C ASP A 274 -20.01 1.70 -26.76
N LYS A 275 -21.04 1.41 -25.96
CA LYS A 275 -21.81 0.15 -26.05
C LYS A 275 -22.63 0.06 -27.34
N ILE A 276 -22.96 1.20 -27.97
CA ILE A 276 -23.82 1.28 -29.16
C ILE A 276 -23.04 0.86 -30.42
N ASN A 277 -21.84 1.41 -30.60
CA ASN A 277 -20.99 1.11 -31.76
C ASN A 277 -19.95 0.02 -31.48
N ASP A 278 -20.03 -0.67 -30.34
CA ASP A 278 -19.03 -1.62 -29.83
C ASP A 278 -17.59 -1.10 -29.96
N ALA A 279 -17.31 0.05 -29.35
CA ALA A 279 -15.99 0.68 -29.41
C ALA A 279 -15.45 1.04 -28.03
N VAL A 280 -14.24 0.58 -27.75
CA VAL A 280 -13.49 0.85 -26.53
C VAL A 280 -12.26 1.69 -26.89
N ARG A 281 -12.16 2.88 -26.27
CA ARG A 281 -11.09 3.86 -26.52
C ARG A 281 -10.43 4.25 -25.21
N ALA A 282 -9.12 4.51 -25.20
CA ALA A 282 -8.49 5.04 -24.00
C ALA A 282 -8.92 6.49 -23.72
N SER A 283 -9.19 6.80 -22.45
CA SER A 283 -9.28 8.19 -22.02
C SER A 283 -7.88 8.80 -21.95
N ARG A 284 -7.78 10.13 -22.05
CA ARG A 284 -6.50 10.86 -21.87
C ARG A 284 -5.84 10.51 -20.53
N ARG A 285 -6.65 10.33 -19.49
CA ARG A 285 -6.20 9.90 -18.16
C ARG A 285 -5.70 8.46 -18.18
N GLY A 286 -6.42 7.55 -18.84
CA GLY A 286 -6.01 6.15 -19.00
C GLY A 286 -4.63 6.02 -19.63
N ARG A 287 -4.42 6.69 -20.78
CA ARG A 287 -3.10 6.71 -21.47
C ARG A 287 -1.98 7.15 -20.53
N PHE A 288 -2.19 8.25 -19.81
CA PHE A 288 -1.21 8.76 -18.85
C PHE A 288 -0.94 7.78 -17.70
N LEU A 289 -1.98 7.12 -17.18
CA LEU A 289 -1.86 6.16 -16.09
C LEU A 289 -1.11 4.90 -16.50
N VAL A 290 -1.31 4.39 -17.72
CA VAL A 290 -0.56 3.24 -18.25
C VAL A 290 0.94 3.53 -18.26
N TYR A 291 1.37 4.68 -18.79
CA TYR A 291 2.80 5.06 -18.83
C TYR A 291 3.42 5.30 -17.45
N THR A 292 2.62 5.75 -16.48
CA THR A 292 3.09 5.99 -15.11
C THR A 292 2.93 4.78 -14.19
N SER A 293 2.24 3.74 -14.65
CA SER A 293 2.11 2.48 -13.93
C SER A 293 3.46 1.77 -13.87
N GLY A 294 3.79 1.17 -12.74
CA GLY A 294 5.07 0.48 -12.52
C GLY A 294 5.07 -0.99 -12.92
N GLY A 295 4.08 -1.42 -13.71
CA GLY A 295 3.81 -2.85 -13.96
C GLY A 295 3.03 -3.51 -12.83
N THR A 296 3.30 -4.80 -12.62
CA THR A 296 2.55 -5.68 -11.69
C THR A 296 3.18 -5.78 -10.31
N ILE A 297 4.41 -5.28 -10.12
CA ILE A 297 5.08 -5.30 -8.82
C ILE A 297 4.46 -4.22 -7.91
N PRO A 298 3.91 -4.60 -6.74
CA PRO A 298 3.26 -3.65 -5.84
C PRO A 298 4.27 -2.66 -5.26
N ASP A 299 3.81 -1.44 -4.97
CA ASP A 299 4.66 -0.41 -4.40
C ASP A 299 4.76 -0.56 -2.88
N ARG A 300 5.99 -0.87 -2.39
CA ARG A 300 6.25 -1.38 -1.03
C ARG A 300 6.67 -0.34 0.02
N GLY A 301 6.70 0.94 -0.32
CA GLY A 301 7.11 1.99 0.63
C GLY A 301 8.62 2.12 0.73
N TYR A 302 9.36 2.32 -0.37
CA TYR A 302 10.80 2.59 -0.31
C TYR A 302 11.16 4.06 -0.59
N PHE A 303 12.15 4.59 0.14
CA PHE A 303 12.76 5.92 -0.03
C PHE A 303 14.09 5.82 -0.77
N GLY A 304 14.29 6.64 -1.81
CA GLY A 304 15.58 6.69 -2.51
C GLY A 304 16.65 7.40 -1.68
N VAL A 305 17.85 6.84 -1.60
CA VAL A 305 19.00 7.44 -0.90
C VAL A 305 19.92 8.12 -1.90
N TYR A 306 20.30 9.39 -1.67
CA TYR A 306 21.12 10.19 -2.58
C TYR A 306 22.29 10.85 -1.85
N LEU A 307 23.42 11.01 -2.53
CA LEU A 307 24.60 11.69 -1.98
C LEU A 307 24.38 13.22 -1.88
N ALA A 308 24.76 13.82 -0.76
CA ALA A 308 24.70 15.26 -0.52
C ALA A 308 25.51 16.03 -1.59
N GLY A 309 24.94 17.12 -2.12
CA GLY A 309 25.55 17.90 -3.19
C GLY A 309 25.58 17.22 -4.57
N SER A 310 24.96 16.04 -4.72
CA SER A 310 24.93 15.27 -5.98
C SER A 310 23.52 14.73 -6.30
N GLN A 311 23.27 14.41 -7.56
CA GLN A 311 22.07 13.65 -7.97
C GLN A 311 22.32 12.13 -8.01
N THR A 312 23.46 11.68 -7.48
CA THR A 312 23.84 10.26 -7.49
C THR A 312 22.97 9.46 -6.51
N LYS A 313 22.14 8.54 -7.04
CA LYS A 313 21.35 7.61 -6.24
C LYS A 313 22.23 6.46 -5.74
N LEU A 314 22.26 6.26 -4.43
CA LEU A 314 23.07 5.23 -3.77
C LEU A 314 22.31 3.92 -3.58
N GLY A 315 20.99 4.00 -3.35
CA GLY A 315 20.10 2.84 -3.18
C GLY A 315 18.73 3.23 -2.64
N GLU A 316 18.08 2.31 -1.92
CA GLU A 316 16.72 2.49 -1.37
C GLU A 316 16.57 1.94 0.06
N LEU A 317 15.78 2.62 0.90
CA LEU A 317 15.46 2.25 2.29
C LEU A 317 13.96 2.01 2.46
N ASP A 318 13.56 1.19 3.44
CA ASP A 318 12.16 1.00 3.84
C ASP A 318 11.57 2.27 4.48
N GLU A 319 10.32 2.59 4.17
CA GLU A 319 9.60 3.77 4.66
C GLU A 319 9.41 3.71 6.18
N GLU A 320 9.17 2.53 6.73
CA GLU A 320 9.07 2.37 8.19
C GLU A 320 10.43 2.60 8.85
N PHE A 321 11.51 2.12 8.24
CA PHE A 321 12.87 2.41 8.72
C PHE A 321 13.15 3.91 8.69
N VAL A 322 12.84 4.60 7.59
CA VAL A 322 13.07 6.06 7.47
C VAL A 322 12.19 6.87 8.43
N ALA A 323 10.95 6.45 8.67
CA ALA A 323 10.04 7.13 9.59
C ALA A 323 10.58 7.19 11.03
N GLU A 324 11.42 6.24 11.41
CA GLU A 324 12.03 6.16 12.73
C GLU A 324 13.40 6.88 12.82
N ARG A 325 13.91 7.49 11.75
CA ARG A 325 15.24 8.14 11.73
C ARG A 325 15.17 9.66 11.90
N ARG A 326 16.28 10.23 12.38
CA ARG A 326 16.52 11.67 12.52
C ARG A 326 17.71 12.11 11.66
N LEU A 327 17.83 13.42 11.47
CA LEU A 327 19.02 14.01 10.86
C LEU A 327 20.24 13.74 11.76
N GLY A 328 21.36 13.36 11.15
CA GLY A 328 22.58 12.93 11.83
C GLY A 328 22.68 11.42 12.09
N ASP A 329 21.59 10.66 11.95
CA ASP A 329 21.63 9.21 12.13
C ASP A 329 22.47 8.55 11.04
N ARG A 330 23.25 7.53 11.42
CA ARG A 330 24.15 6.80 10.52
C ARG A 330 23.61 5.42 10.19
N PHE A 331 23.74 5.01 8.93
CA PHE A 331 23.36 3.68 8.50
C PHE A 331 24.29 3.09 7.42
N ILE A 332 24.25 1.77 7.28
CA ILE A 332 25.03 1.04 6.27
C ILE A 332 24.16 0.76 5.05
N LEU A 333 24.67 1.08 3.86
CA LEU A 333 24.06 0.75 2.56
C LEU A 333 25.16 0.44 1.54
N GLY A 334 25.15 -0.77 1.00
CA GLY A 334 26.31 -1.39 0.36
C GLY A 334 27.40 -1.70 1.38
N THR A 335 28.65 -1.57 0.93
CA THR A 335 29.84 -1.69 1.79
C THR A 335 30.19 -0.41 2.58
N SER A 336 29.40 0.67 2.44
CA SER A 336 29.75 2.01 2.93
C SER A 336 28.75 2.49 3.99
N ALA A 337 29.24 3.28 4.95
CA ALA A 337 28.40 3.96 5.93
C ALA A 337 28.04 5.38 5.47
N TRP A 338 26.82 5.79 5.78
CA TRP A 338 26.20 7.04 5.34
C TRP A 338 25.55 7.74 6.54
N CYS A 339 25.62 9.07 6.57
CA CYS A 339 24.97 9.93 7.59
C CYS A 339 23.82 10.70 6.95
N ILE A 340 22.65 10.73 7.60
CA ILE A 340 21.46 11.44 7.10
C ILE A 340 21.62 12.94 7.28
N GLU A 341 21.65 13.69 6.18
CA GLU A 341 21.70 15.16 6.18
C GLU A 341 20.29 15.76 6.07
N GLU A 342 19.44 15.18 5.21
CA GLU A 342 18.06 15.64 4.98
C GLU A 342 17.12 14.47 4.72
N ILE A 343 15.89 14.53 5.25
CA ILE A 343 14.82 13.59 4.93
C ILE A 343 13.70 14.37 4.23
N HIS A 344 13.49 14.06 2.94
CA HIS A 344 12.40 14.60 2.13
C HIS A 344 11.25 13.60 2.05
N ARG A 345 10.15 13.95 1.38
CA ARG A 345 8.95 13.09 1.27
C ARG A 345 9.15 11.79 0.45
N ASP A 346 10.16 11.75 -0.40
CA ASP A 346 10.42 10.66 -1.36
C ASP A 346 11.88 10.20 -1.39
N ARG A 347 12.77 10.84 -0.62
CA ARG A 347 14.21 10.60 -0.64
C ARG A 347 14.89 10.98 0.66
N VAL A 348 16.06 10.39 0.89
CA VAL A 348 16.97 10.73 1.98
C VAL A 348 18.29 11.21 1.36
N ILE A 349 18.75 12.39 1.76
CA ILE A 349 20.05 12.94 1.36
C ILE A 349 21.07 12.56 2.42
N VAL A 350 22.21 12.01 1.99
CA VAL A 350 23.24 11.48 2.89
C VAL A 350 24.64 11.92 2.51
N SER A 351 25.50 12.10 3.51
CA SER A 351 26.94 12.29 3.34
C SER A 351 27.69 11.00 3.71
N GLN A 352 28.92 10.85 3.21
CA GLN A 352 29.75 9.69 3.54
C GLN A 352 30.19 9.77 5.01
N ALA A 353 30.01 8.67 5.75
CA ALA A 353 30.32 8.61 7.18
C ALA A 353 31.36 7.54 7.51
N SER A 354 31.98 7.66 8.68
CA SER A 354 32.76 6.58 9.29
C SER A 354 31.83 5.48 9.81
N ARG A 355 32.29 4.22 9.77
CA ARG A 355 31.45 3.04 10.04
C ARG A 355 30.85 2.97 11.44
N GLY A 356 31.44 3.62 12.46
CA GLY A 356 31.08 3.61 13.90
C GLY A 356 29.70 3.05 14.31
N ASP A 357 28.83 3.87 14.89
CA ASP A 357 27.48 3.46 15.35
C ASP A 357 26.45 3.34 14.21
N ALA A 358 26.89 3.00 12.99
CA ALA A 358 26.01 2.96 11.83
C ALA A 358 25.07 1.75 11.88
N GLN A 359 23.77 2.01 11.90
CA GLN A 359 22.75 0.95 11.98
C GLN A 359 22.50 0.29 10.62
N ILE A 360 22.10 -0.97 10.61
CA ILE A 360 21.73 -1.66 9.37
C ILE A 360 20.21 -1.50 9.18
N PRO A 361 19.75 -0.99 8.02
CA PRO A 361 18.33 -0.88 7.74
C PRO A 361 17.61 -2.23 7.81
N PHE A 362 16.34 -2.19 8.20
CA PHE A 362 15.44 -3.31 8.00
C PHE A 362 14.67 -3.13 6.69
N TRP A 363 14.32 -4.24 6.07
CA TRP A 363 13.40 -4.32 4.94
C TRP A 363 12.41 -5.42 5.27
N LYS A 364 11.11 -5.11 5.35
CA LYS A 364 10.09 -6.15 5.47
C LYS A 364 9.99 -6.85 4.12
N GLY A 365 10.60 -8.03 4.02
CA GLY A 365 10.45 -8.89 2.84
C GLY A 365 9.12 -9.63 2.91
N GLU A 366 8.43 -9.75 1.78
CA GLU A 366 7.43 -10.82 1.60
C GLU A 366 8.22 -12.12 1.50
N THR A 367 8.23 -12.93 2.55
CA THR A 367 8.56 -14.34 2.44
C THR A 367 7.33 -15.03 1.88
N THR A 368 7.42 -15.51 0.64
CA THR A 368 6.46 -16.50 0.13
C THR A 368 6.68 -17.75 0.96
N GLY A 369 5.76 -18.02 1.88
CA GLY A 369 5.81 -19.21 2.71
C GLY A 369 5.75 -20.49 1.90
N ARG A 370 6.19 -21.58 2.51
CA ARG A 370 6.14 -22.93 1.97
C ARG A 370 4.70 -23.32 1.62
N GLY A 371 4.51 -23.93 0.45
CA GLY A 371 3.24 -24.53 0.02
C GLY A 371 3.02 -25.92 0.61
N TYR A 372 1.79 -26.44 0.48
CA TYR A 372 1.40 -27.72 1.05
C TYR A 372 2.25 -28.89 0.53
N GLU A 373 2.50 -28.97 -0.78
CA GLU A 373 3.23 -30.08 -1.40
C GLU A 373 4.61 -30.30 -0.76
N LEU A 374 5.40 -29.23 -0.65
CA LEU A 374 6.72 -29.32 -0.01
C LEU A 374 6.58 -29.60 1.49
N GLY A 375 5.58 -29.02 2.16
CA GLY A 375 5.30 -29.29 3.57
C GLY A 375 4.96 -30.75 3.84
N GLU A 376 4.21 -31.40 2.96
CA GLU A 376 3.85 -32.82 3.03
C GLU A 376 5.10 -33.70 2.88
N ARG A 377 6.01 -33.36 1.94
CA ARG A 377 7.28 -34.07 1.76
C ARG A 377 8.22 -33.91 2.96
N ILE A 378 8.29 -32.72 3.55
CA ILE A 378 9.02 -32.50 4.83
C ILE A 378 8.36 -33.32 5.95
N GLY A 379 7.04 -33.40 5.98
CA GLY A 379 6.30 -34.25 6.90
C GLY A 379 6.66 -35.73 6.75
N ARG A 380 6.77 -36.24 5.52
CA ARG A 380 7.25 -37.61 5.24
C ARG A 380 8.68 -37.82 5.72
N PHE A 381 9.55 -36.85 5.49
CA PHE A 381 10.93 -36.89 6.00
C PHE A 381 10.96 -37.00 7.52
N ASN A 382 10.13 -36.22 8.23
CA ASN A 382 10.03 -36.30 9.69
C ASN A 382 9.54 -37.67 10.17
N GLU A 383 8.57 -38.26 9.46
CA GLU A 383 8.09 -39.62 9.76
C GLU A 383 9.20 -40.67 9.55
N GLU A 384 9.94 -40.58 8.45
CA GLU A 384 11.05 -41.47 8.15
C GLU A 384 12.18 -41.36 9.19
N ALA A 385 12.49 -40.12 9.59
CA ALA A 385 13.46 -39.81 10.62
C ALA A 385 13.02 -40.33 12.00
N PHE A 386 11.73 -40.19 12.34
CA PHE A 386 11.16 -40.70 13.59
C PHE A 386 11.31 -42.22 13.70
N GLN A 387 10.98 -42.97 12.65
CA GLN A 387 11.09 -44.43 12.61
C GLN A 387 12.54 -44.94 12.79
N ARG A 388 13.52 -44.16 12.34
CA ARG A 388 14.95 -44.50 12.42
C ARG A 388 15.64 -43.92 13.65
N LEU A 389 14.99 -43.06 14.42
CA LEU A 389 15.63 -42.21 15.42
C LEU A 389 16.44 -42.98 16.48
N GLU A 390 15.94 -44.15 16.87
CA GLU A 390 16.55 -45.02 17.87
C GLU A 390 17.48 -46.08 17.25
N THR A 391 17.53 -46.20 15.92
CA THR A 391 18.41 -47.15 15.24
C THR A 391 19.86 -46.68 15.23
N GLU A 392 20.82 -47.62 15.17
CA GLU A 392 22.24 -47.29 15.04
C GLU A 392 22.57 -46.65 13.67
N GLY A 393 21.81 -46.99 12.62
CA GLY A 393 22.01 -46.51 11.25
C GLY A 393 21.47 -45.12 10.93
N PHE A 394 20.89 -44.38 11.89
CA PHE A 394 20.33 -43.04 11.63
C PHE A 394 21.35 -42.08 11.03
N VAL A 395 22.57 -42.08 11.57
CA VAL A 395 23.62 -41.13 11.17
C VAL A 395 24.06 -41.40 9.73
N ASP A 396 24.29 -42.66 9.37
CA ASP A 396 24.66 -43.06 8.02
C ASP A 396 23.55 -42.76 7.01
N TRP A 397 22.29 -43.05 7.39
CA TRP A 397 21.13 -42.69 6.58
C TRP A 397 21.05 -41.18 6.34
N ALA A 398 21.17 -40.35 7.38
CA ALA A 398 21.09 -38.90 7.25
C ALA A 398 22.25 -38.32 6.40
N CYS A 399 23.47 -38.84 6.57
CA CYS A 399 24.63 -38.47 5.74
C CYS A 399 24.39 -38.76 4.25
N GLN A 400 23.83 -39.93 3.93
CA GLN A 400 23.57 -40.34 2.56
C GLN A 400 22.36 -39.62 1.95
N GLU A 401 21.24 -39.61 2.66
CA GLU A 401 19.95 -39.09 2.17
C GLU A 401 19.96 -37.56 2.06
N CYS A 402 20.50 -36.88 3.06
CA CYS A 402 20.45 -35.42 3.17
C CYS A 402 21.75 -34.74 2.75
N LEU A 403 22.75 -35.51 2.30
CA LEU A 403 24.06 -35.01 1.88
C LEU A 403 24.76 -34.17 2.97
N MET A 404 24.68 -34.58 4.23
CA MET A 404 25.25 -33.83 5.36
C MET A 404 26.50 -34.48 5.94
N GLU A 405 27.29 -33.68 6.66
CA GLU A 405 28.42 -34.18 7.44
C GLU A 405 27.96 -34.98 8.67
N HIS A 406 28.83 -35.88 9.14
CA HIS A 406 28.55 -36.81 10.23
C HIS A 406 28.14 -36.11 11.54
N ASP A 407 28.78 -35.00 11.89
CA ASP A 407 28.40 -34.21 13.08
C ASP A 407 27.09 -33.44 12.88
N GLY A 408 26.79 -33.04 11.64
CA GLY A 408 25.46 -32.56 11.23
C GLY A 408 24.37 -33.58 11.53
N ALA A 409 24.57 -34.82 11.13
CA ALA A 409 23.63 -35.91 11.36
C ALA A 409 23.45 -36.23 12.86
N LYS A 410 24.52 -36.16 13.66
CA LYS A 410 24.42 -36.28 15.13
C LYS A 410 23.63 -35.14 15.75
N SER A 411 23.90 -33.89 15.37
CA SER A 411 23.19 -32.72 15.91
C SER A 411 21.70 -32.76 15.55
N LEU A 412 21.36 -33.17 14.31
CA LEU A 412 19.99 -33.40 13.89
C LEU A 412 19.32 -34.50 14.74
N ARG A 413 19.97 -35.65 14.91
CA ARG A 413 19.45 -36.75 15.75
C ARG A 413 19.17 -36.28 17.18
N ALA A 414 20.11 -35.55 17.78
CA ALA A 414 19.97 -35.02 19.13
C ALA A 414 18.81 -34.04 19.25
N TYR A 415 18.61 -33.18 18.25
CA TYR A 415 17.48 -32.25 18.19
C TYR A 415 16.13 -32.99 18.13
N LEU A 416 16.01 -33.97 17.22
CA LEU A 416 14.80 -34.78 17.06
C LEU A 416 14.49 -35.62 18.30
N ARG A 417 15.51 -36.24 18.93
CA ARG A 417 15.32 -36.98 20.20
C ARG A 417 14.81 -36.09 21.32
N LYS A 418 15.30 -34.85 21.44
CA LYS A 418 14.77 -33.89 22.42
C LYS A 418 13.30 -33.54 22.13
N GLN A 419 12.93 -33.36 20.86
CA GLN A 419 11.53 -33.09 20.50
C GLN A 419 10.61 -34.26 20.86
N VAL A 420 11.01 -35.49 20.52
CA VAL A 420 10.27 -36.70 20.85
C VAL A 420 10.19 -36.92 22.36
N ALA A 421 11.25 -36.63 23.11
CA ALA A 421 11.21 -36.71 24.57
C ALA A 421 10.21 -35.72 25.19
N SER A 422 10.01 -34.55 24.58
CA SER A 422 9.00 -33.58 25.01
C SER A 422 7.59 -33.99 24.61
N THR A 423 7.35 -34.34 23.35
CA THR A 423 6.00 -34.45 22.77
C THR A 423 5.54 -35.88 22.46
N GLY A 424 6.41 -36.87 22.67
CA GLY A 424 6.17 -38.30 22.35
C GLY A 424 6.32 -38.66 20.87
N ALA A 425 6.29 -37.69 19.96
CA ALA A 425 6.36 -37.91 18.52
C ALA A 425 6.95 -36.69 17.78
N LEU A 426 7.16 -36.82 16.47
CA LEU A 426 7.44 -35.67 15.60
C LEU A 426 6.17 -35.25 14.84
N PRO A 427 5.94 -33.94 14.61
CA PRO A 427 4.97 -33.48 13.61
C PRO A 427 5.35 -34.02 12.24
N SER A 428 4.41 -34.67 11.56
CA SER A 428 4.64 -35.33 10.27
C SER A 428 3.44 -35.12 9.34
N ASN A 429 3.49 -35.67 8.13
CA ASN A 429 2.36 -35.63 7.22
C ASN A 429 1.15 -36.44 7.72
N ARG A 430 1.32 -37.22 8.80
CA ARG A 430 0.27 -38.04 9.44
C ARG A 430 -0.01 -37.64 10.89
N ARG A 431 0.65 -36.60 11.41
CA ARG A 431 0.50 -36.19 12.81
C ARG A 431 0.67 -34.70 13.00
N LEU A 432 -0.34 -34.07 13.62
CA LEU A 432 -0.27 -32.72 14.14
C LEU A 432 -0.11 -32.76 15.66
N ILE A 433 0.63 -31.82 16.22
CA ILE A 433 0.86 -31.72 17.66
C ILE A 433 0.38 -30.36 18.15
N ILE A 434 -0.49 -30.35 19.16
CA ILE A 434 -0.94 -29.15 19.86
C ILE A 434 -0.21 -29.12 21.21
N GLU A 435 0.67 -28.14 21.39
CA GLU A 435 1.34 -27.88 22.66
C GLU A 435 0.66 -26.76 23.45
N GLU A 436 0.53 -26.96 24.75
CA GLU A 436 0.00 -25.98 25.70
C GLU A 436 1.04 -25.72 26.80
N PHE A 437 1.35 -24.45 27.05
CA PHE A 437 2.20 -24.05 28.16
C PHE A 437 1.90 -22.61 28.59
N GLN A 438 2.37 -22.24 29.76
CA GLN A 438 2.32 -20.85 30.24
C GLN A 438 3.68 -20.19 29.99
N ASP A 439 3.67 -18.91 29.59
CA ASP A 439 4.90 -18.12 29.52
C ASP A 439 5.35 -17.62 30.89
N GLU A 440 6.44 -16.85 30.93
CA GLU A 440 7.02 -16.31 32.18
C GLU A 440 6.07 -15.37 32.92
N LEU A 441 5.04 -14.84 32.25
CA LEU A 441 4.00 -13.98 32.83
C LEU A 441 2.78 -14.78 33.29
N GLY A 442 2.79 -16.10 33.12
CA GLY A 442 1.67 -16.99 33.44
C GLY A 442 0.59 -17.02 32.37
N GLU A 443 0.79 -16.40 31.21
CA GLU A 443 -0.20 -16.34 30.15
C GLU A 443 -0.17 -17.60 29.28
N TRP A 444 -1.34 -18.09 28.86
CA TRP A 444 -1.44 -19.31 28.08
C TRP A 444 -1.01 -19.12 26.63
N ARG A 445 -0.19 -20.06 26.17
CA ARG A 445 0.22 -20.25 24.78
C ARG A 445 -0.30 -21.59 24.29
N VAL A 446 -0.93 -21.58 23.11
CA VAL A 446 -1.36 -22.79 22.41
C VAL A 446 -0.68 -22.82 21.05
N VAL A 447 0.09 -23.87 20.78
CA VAL A 447 0.94 -23.96 19.59
C VAL A 447 0.57 -25.19 18.79
N LEU A 448 0.12 -25.00 17.56
CA LEU A 448 -0.10 -26.08 16.61
C LEU A 448 1.16 -26.27 15.77
N LEU A 449 1.88 -27.36 15.99
CA LEU A 449 3.03 -27.78 15.18
C LEU A 449 2.57 -28.65 14.01
N SER A 450 2.97 -28.23 12.81
CA SER A 450 2.55 -28.83 11.55
C SER A 450 3.60 -28.55 10.46
N PRO A 451 3.96 -29.52 9.59
CA PRO A 451 4.94 -29.29 8.54
C PRO A 451 4.35 -28.63 7.27
N PHE A 452 3.02 -28.46 7.19
CA PHE A 452 2.30 -28.14 5.95
C PHE A 452 2.49 -26.74 5.35
N GLY A 453 3.33 -25.89 5.95
CA GLY A 453 3.77 -24.63 5.36
C GLY A 453 2.86 -23.43 5.66
N ALA A 454 3.43 -22.22 5.57
CA ALA A 454 2.78 -21.03 6.08
C ALA A 454 1.51 -20.65 5.28
N LYS A 455 1.38 -21.07 4.02
CA LYS A 455 0.17 -20.81 3.23
C LYS A 455 -1.06 -21.53 3.79
N VAL A 456 -0.88 -22.74 4.32
CA VAL A 456 -1.94 -23.49 5.02
C VAL A 456 -2.15 -22.90 6.41
N HIS A 457 -1.06 -22.60 7.13
CA HIS A 457 -1.14 -22.10 8.49
C HIS A 457 -1.73 -20.69 8.58
N ALA A 458 -1.57 -19.84 7.57
CA ALA A 458 -2.18 -18.52 7.51
C ALA A 458 -3.71 -18.61 7.53
N ALA A 459 -4.28 -19.50 6.72
CA ALA A 459 -5.72 -19.75 6.68
C ALA A 459 -6.19 -20.39 8.00
N LEU A 460 -5.45 -21.39 8.50
CA LEU A 460 -5.78 -22.05 9.76
C LEU A 460 -5.75 -21.10 10.94
N PHE A 461 -4.78 -20.17 10.99
CA PHE A 461 -4.71 -19.14 12.03
C PHE A 461 -5.97 -18.28 12.08
N LEU A 462 -6.51 -17.85 10.94
CA LEU A 462 -7.76 -17.08 10.91
C LEU A 462 -8.94 -17.87 11.47
N LEU A 463 -9.04 -19.16 11.11
CA LEU A 463 -10.09 -20.05 11.61
C LEU A 463 -9.98 -20.29 13.12
N LEU A 464 -8.77 -20.53 13.62
CA LEU A 464 -8.52 -20.72 15.05
C LEU A 464 -8.79 -19.43 15.84
N ARG A 465 -8.43 -18.27 15.29
CA ARG A 465 -8.74 -16.98 15.89
C ARG A 465 -10.25 -16.77 16.01
N LYS A 466 -11.00 -17.11 14.95
CA LYS A 466 -12.47 -17.07 14.95
C LYS A 466 -13.05 -17.95 16.07
N LEU A 467 -12.61 -19.20 16.17
CA LEU A 467 -13.06 -20.11 17.23
C LEU A 467 -12.79 -19.56 18.63
N GLY A 468 -11.63 -18.93 18.86
CA GLY A 468 -11.35 -18.30 20.16
C GLY A 468 -12.23 -17.07 20.45
N VAL A 469 -12.50 -16.25 19.44
CA VAL A 469 -13.43 -15.10 19.58
C VAL A 469 -14.86 -15.57 19.87
N GLU A 470 -15.31 -16.69 19.28
CA GLU A 470 -16.61 -17.32 19.59
C GLU A 470 -16.68 -17.83 21.05
N GLU A 471 -15.55 -18.22 21.63
CA GLU A 471 -15.42 -18.56 23.06
C GLU A 471 -15.23 -17.32 23.96
N GLY A 472 -15.28 -16.11 23.41
CA GLY A 472 -15.13 -14.85 24.15
C GLY A 472 -13.69 -14.52 24.53
N LEU A 473 -12.70 -15.17 23.91
CA LEU A 473 -11.28 -14.94 24.15
C LEU A 473 -10.71 -13.94 23.14
N GLU A 474 -9.84 -13.05 23.63
CA GLU A 474 -8.95 -12.31 22.75
C GLU A 474 -7.79 -13.23 22.34
N ILE A 475 -7.57 -13.37 21.03
CA ILE A 475 -6.53 -14.24 20.49
C ILE A 475 -5.55 -13.39 19.68
N GLU A 476 -4.31 -13.35 20.16
CA GLU A 476 -3.16 -12.86 19.40
C GLU A 476 -2.34 -14.05 18.90
N GLY A 477 -1.52 -13.85 17.87
CA GLY A 477 -0.72 -14.95 17.37
C GLY A 477 0.01 -14.67 16.08
N LEU A 478 0.82 -15.65 15.69
CA LEU A 478 1.59 -15.66 14.45
C LEU A 478 1.58 -17.07 13.87
N TYR A 479 1.92 -17.14 12.60
CA TYR A 479 2.15 -18.39 11.89
C TYR A 479 3.47 -18.31 11.13
N ASP A 480 4.10 -19.46 10.94
CA ASP A 480 5.23 -19.63 10.03
C ASP A 480 5.08 -20.96 9.27
N ASP A 481 6.15 -21.42 8.64
CA ASP A 481 6.09 -22.67 7.86
C ASP A 481 5.89 -23.93 8.69
N ASN A 482 6.15 -23.88 9.99
CA ASN A 482 6.19 -25.02 10.90
C ASN A 482 5.03 -25.03 11.92
N GLY A 483 4.17 -24.03 11.91
CA GLY A 483 2.98 -24.03 12.75
C GLY A 483 2.32 -22.67 12.98
N VAL A 484 1.42 -22.67 13.96
CA VAL A 484 0.67 -21.51 14.45
C VAL A 484 0.88 -21.37 15.96
N ILE A 485 1.31 -20.20 16.44
CA ILE A 485 1.27 -19.83 17.86
C ILE A 485 0.03 -18.97 18.08
N LEU A 486 -0.76 -19.36 19.08
CA LEU A 486 -1.85 -18.57 19.65
C LEU A 486 -1.49 -18.16 21.07
N HIS A 487 -1.84 -16.93 21.39
CA HIS A 487 -1.67 -16.28 22.68
C HIS A 487 -3.04 -15.84 23.17
N CYS A 488 -3.38 -16.26 24.38
CA CYS A 488 -4.66 -15.99 25.00
C CYS A 488 -4.42 -15.11 26.24
N PRO A 489 -4.23 -13.78 26.08
CA PRO A 489 -3.99 -12.87 27.20
C PRO A 489 -5.16 -12.92 28.19
N GLY A 490 -4.85 -13.00 29.49
CA GLY A 490 -5.84 -12.99 30.57
C GLY A 490 -6.78 -14.21 30.63
N ALA A 491 -6.54 -15.27 29.85
CA ALA A 491 -7.33 -16.49 29.92
C ALA A 491 -6.91 -17.36 31.13
N ASP A 492 -7.88 -17.93 31.85
CA ASP A 492 -7.61 -18.86 32.95
C ASP A 492 -7.20 -20.26 32.45
N GLU A 493 -7.70 -20.66 31.27
CA GLU A 493 -7.41 -21.92 30.60
C GLU A 493 -6.89 -21.70 29.17
N PRO A 494 -6.10 -22.65 28.61
CA PRO A 494 -5.67 -22.57 27.22
C PRO A 494 -6.85 -22.80 26.27
N LEU A 495 -6.82 -22.17 25.11
CA LEU A 495 -7.82 -22.35 24.05
C LEU A 495 -7.98 -23.83 23.67
N ARG A 496 -9.21 -24.35 23.79
CA ARG A 496 -9.53 -25.75 23.46
C ARG A 496 -10.35 -25.85 22.18
N PHE A 497 -9.66 -25.82 21.05
CA PHE A 497 -10.28 -26.11 19.75
C PHE A 497 -10.16 -27.58 19.35
N ASP A 498 -11.19 -28.07 18.65
CA ASP A 498 -11.20 -29.36 17.97
C ASP A 498 -11.17 -29.11 16.46
N LEU A 499 -10.10 -29.55 15.80
CA LEU A 499 -9.93 -29.39 14.36
C LEU A 499 -10.97 -30.17 13.55
N THR A 500 -11.58 -31.21 14.11
CA THR A 500 -12.65 -31.96 13.44
C THR A 500 -13.94 -31.15 13.27
N ARG A 501 -14.10 -30.05 14.02
CA ARG A 501 -15.23 -29.11 13.82
C ARG A 501 -15.07 -28.29 12.54
N LEU A 502 -13.84 -28.13 12.05
CA LEU A 502 -13.53 -27.43 10.81
C LEU A 502 -13.73 -28.40 9.63
N GLN A 503 -14.97 -28.53 9.20
CA GLN A 503 -15.31 -29.39 8.06
C GLN A 503 -14.77 -28.79 6.75
N PRO A 504 -14.21 -29.62 5.83
CA PRO A 504 -13.75 -29.14 4.53
C PRO A 504 -14.87 -28.49 3.70
N ALA A 505 -16.10 -28.97 3.86
CA ALA A 505 -17.28 -28.38 3.27
C ALA A 505 -17.59 -27.02 3.95
N GLY A 506 -17.68 -25.96 3.17
CA GLY A 506 -17.98 -24.60 3.66
C GLY A 506 -16.79 -23.82 4.24
N ILE A 507 -15.59 -24.42 4.31
CA ILE A 507 -14.41 -23.73 4.86
C ILE A 507 -14.01 -22.49 4.07
N GLU A 508 -14.24 -22.52 2.77
CA GLU A 508 -13.94 -21.42 1.84
C GLU A 508 -14.82 -20.21 2.11
N GLU A 509 -16.13 -20.42 2.32
CA GLU A 509 -17.07 -19.36 2.68
C GLU A 509 -16.73 -18.77 4.06
N MET A 510 -16.38 -19.64 5.02
CA MET A 510 -15.96 -19.21 6.35
C MET A 510 -14.70 -18.33 6.27
N LEU A 511 -13.68 -18.75 5.52
CA LEU A 511 -12.45 -17.98 5.31
C LEU A 511 -12.71 -16.68 4.57
N ALA A 512 -13.55 -16.68 3.53
CA ALA A 512 -13.87 -15.47 2.78
C ALA A 512 -14.44 -14.37 3.70
N MET A 513 -15.28 -14.75 4.66
CA MET A 513 -15.82 -13.82 5.66
C MET A 513 -14.74 -13.28 6.61
N GLU A 514 -13.88 -14.15 7.16
CA GLU A 514 -12.81 -13.73 8.08
C GLU A 514 -11.75 -12.86 7.38
N VAL A 515 -11.40 -13.21 6.13
CA VAL A 515 -10.41 -12.48 5.34
C VAL A 515 -10.87 -11.06 5.09
N ARG A 516 -12.14 -10.83 4.77
CA ARG A 516 -12.67 -9.50 4.43
C ARG A 516 -12.43 -8.46 5.53
N GLY A 517 -12.46 -8.88 6.80
CA GLY A 517 -12.20 -8.04 7.97
C GLY A 517 -10.71 -7.92 8.37
N SER A 518 -9.81 -8.58 7.65
CA SER A 518 -8.39 -8.67 8.02
C SER A 518 -7.53 -7.54 7.47
N ASN A 519 -6.42 -7.26 8.15
CA ASN A 519 -5.37 -6.36 7.65
C ASN A 519 -4.74 -6.86 6.34
N LEU A 520 -4.71 -8.19 6.13
CA LEU A 520 -4.22 -8.81 4.90
C LEU A 520 -5.06 -8.35 3.71
N PHE A 521 -6.39 -8.42 3.83
CA PHE A 521 -7.30 -7.98 2.77
C PHE A 521 -7.13 -6.49 2.45
N ALA A 522 -7.04 -5.62 3.46
CA ALA A 522 -6.83 -4.19 3.23
C ALA A 522 -5.50 -3.89 2.51
N LEU A 523 -4.43 -4.63 2.85
CA LEU A 523 -3.14 -4.54 2.20
C LEU A 523 -3.21 -4.99 0.73
N THR A 524 -3.76 -6.18 0.50
CA THR A 524 -3.93 -6.80 -0.82
C THR A 524 -4.83 -5.95 -1.71
N PHE A 525 -5.94 -5.43 -1.17
CA PHE A 525 -6.85 -4.52 -1.86
C PHE A 525 -6.14 -3.27 -2.37
N ARG A 526 -5.28 -2.66 -1.55
CA ARG A 526 -4.47 -1.50 -1.98
C ARG A 526 -3.55 -1.86 -3.15
N HIS A 527 -2.95 -3.05 -3.14
CA HIS A 527 -2.11 -3.52 -4.24
C HIS A 527 -2.93 -3.70 -5.51
N ASN A 528 -4.06 -4.41 -5.46
CA ASN A 528 -4.96 -4.61 -6.59
C ASN A 528 -5.51 -3.30 -7.15
N ALA A 529 -6.00 -2.40 -6.29
CA ALA A 529 -6.52 -1.11 -6.72
C ALA A 529 -5.43 -0.23 -7.36
N ALA A 530 -4.17 -0.37 -6.95
CA ALA A 530 -3.05 0.32 -7.58
C ALA A 530 -2.70 -0.30 -8.95
N ARG A 531 -2.65 -1.63 -9.06
CA ARG A 531 -2.38 -2.36 -10.32
C ARG A 531 -3.48 -2.10 -11.36
N ALA A 532 -4.73 -2.08 -10.93
CA ALA A 532 -5.90 -1.72 -11.73
C ALA A 532 -6.04 -0.23 -12.08
N LEU A 533 -5.02 0.60 -11.78
CA LEU A 533 -4.99 2.04 -12.10
C LEU A 533 -6.10 2.87 -11.39
N LEU A 534 -6.71 2.33 -10.33
CA LEU A 534 -7.72 3.01 -9.52
C LEU A 534 -7.09 4.05 -8.59
N LEU A 535 -5.90 3.74 -8.08
CA LEU A 535 -5.11 4.62 -7.21
C LEU A 535 -3.98 5.30 -8.01
N PRO A 536 -4.21 6.50 -8.58
CA PRO A 536 -3.24 7.16 -9.44
C PRO A 536 -1.97 7.55 -8.68
N ARG A 537 -0.81 7.30 -9.31
CA ARG A 537 0.48 7.89 -8.91
C ARG A 537 0.49 9.39 -9.23
N SER A 538 1.31 10.16 -8.52
CA SER A 538 1.39 11.63 -8.71
C SER A 538 1.70 12.00 -10.18
N PRO A 539 1.04 13.02 -10.76
CA PRO A 539 1.05 13.33 -12.20
C PRO A 539 2.39 13.78 -12.80
N TYR A 540 3.50 13.74 -12.06
CA TYR A 540 4.80 14.18 -12.55
C TYR A 540 5.87 13.09 -12.60
N GLY A 541 5.53 11.82 -12.39
CA GLY A 541 6.45 10.67 -12.54
C GLY A 541 7.69 10.65 -11.61
N ARG A 542 8.01 11.78 -10.97
CA ARG A 542 9.19 12.01 -10.13
C ARG A 542 8.89 11.97 -8.63
N LYS A 543 7.61 12.08 -8.22
CA LYS A 543 7.21 12.12 -6.81
C LYS A 543 6.25 10.96 -6.54
N ARG A 544 6.76 9.95 -5.84
CA ARG A 544 5.98 8.84 -5.28
C ARG A 544 4.83 9.38 -4.42
N THR A 545 3.66 8.76 -4.47
CA THR A 545 2.60 9.02 -3.49
C THR A 545 3.05 8.44 -2.15
N PRO A 546 3.18 9.23 -1.07
CA PRO A 546 3.56 8.70 0.25
C PRO A 546 2.66 7.52 0.64
N LEU A 547 3.20 6.46 1.24
CA LEU A 547 2.43 5.22 1.47
C LEU A 547 1.24 5.46 2.37
N TRP A 548 1.35 6.33 3.38
CA TRP A 548 0.22 6.72 4.23
C TRP A 548 -0.95 7.31 3.42
N LEU A 549 -0.67 8.14 2.41
CA LEU A 549 -1.70 8.75 1.56
C LEU A 549 -2.30 7.71 0.62
N ALA A 550 -1.49 6.76 0.15
CA ALA A 550 -1.98 5.61 -0.61
C ALA A 550 -2.88 4.70 0.24
N ARG A 551 -2.52 4.43 1.50
CA ARG A 551 -3.34 3.69 2.48
C ARG A 551 -4.66 4.40 2.74
N LEU A 552 -4.64 5.71 2.98
CA LEU A 552 -5.86 6.50 3.19
C LEU A 552 -6.79 6.47 1.97
N ARG A 553 -6.26 6.64 0.76
CA ARG A 553 -7.06 6.58 -0.47
C ARG A 553 -7.65 5.19 -0.72
N ALA A 554 -6.87 4.13 -0.47
CA ALA A 554 -7.33 2.76 -0.61
C ALA A 554 -8.42 2.43 0.41
N SER A 555 -8.24 2.85 1.67
CA SER A 555 -9.25 2.68 2.73
C SER A 555 -10.55 3.42 2.39
N ASN A 556 -10.46 4.68 1.94
CA ASN A 556 -11.64 5.43 1.50
C ASN A 556 -12.37 4.74 0.34
N LEU A 557 -11.63 4.25 -0.67
CA LEU A 557 -12.22 3.52 -1.79
C LEU A 557 -12.89 2.22 -1.30
N LEU A 558 -12.22 1.47 -0.41
CA LEU A 558 -12.75 0.23 0.15
C LEU A 558 -14.05 0.46 0.94
N GLN A 559 -14.12 1.54 1.73
CA GLN A 559 -15.33 1.91 2.47
C GLN A 559 -16.52 2.15 1.53
N VAL A 560 -16.32 2.84 0.41
CA VAL A 560 -17.40 3.11 -0.55
C VAL A 560 -17.87 1.82 -1.26
N ILE A 561 -16.94 0.97 -1.68
CA ILE A 561 -17.29 -0.29 -2.38
C ILE A 561 -17.69 -1.43 -1.43
N THR A 562 -17.69 -1.22 -0.10
CA THR A 562 -18.09 -2.26 0.86
C THR A 562 -19.53 -2.71 0.60
N GLU A 563 -20.38 -1.81 0.10
CA GLU A 563 -21.76 -2.09 -0.29
C GLU A 563 -21.88 -2.79 -1.67
N CYS A 564 -20.78 -2.90 -2.41
CA CYS A 564 -20.70 -3.54 -3.73
C CYS A 564 -19.81 -4.79 -3.68
N PRO A 565 -20.30 -5.94 -3.17
CA PRO A 565 -19.50 -7.15 -2.99
C PRO A 565 -18.92 -7.70 -4.30
N ASP A 566 -19.63 -7.51 -5.41
CA ASP A 566 -19.23 -8.00 -6.73
C ASP A 566 -18.24 -7.07 -7.46
N PHE A 567 -17.78 -6.00 -6.80
CA PHE A 567 -16.88 -5.05 -7.42
C PHE A 567 -15.57 -5.74 -7.84
N PRO A 568 -15.06 -5.55 -9.08
CA PRO A 568 -14.02 -6.42 -9.64
C PRO A 568 -12.75 -6.52 -8.79
N ILE A 569 -12.36 -5.42 -8.14
CA ILE A 569 -11.16 -5.39 -7.29
C ILE A 569 -11.40 -6.04 -5.92
N VAL A 570 -12.64 -6.04 -5.42
CA VAL A 570 -13.00 -6.80 -4.21
C VAL A 570 -12.91 -8.29 -4.50
N LEU A 571 -13.47 -8.72 -5.63
CA LEU A 571 -13.39 -10.10 -6.10
C LEU A 571 -11.94 -10.54 -6.34
N GLU A 572 -11.13 -9.71 -7.03
CA GLU A 572 -9.71 -10.02 -7.22
C GLU A 572 -8.95 -10.10 -5.91
N THR A 573 -9.24 -9.22 -4.96
CA THR A 573 -8.59 -9.25 -3.65
C THR A 573 -8.94 -10.52 -2.90
N MET A 574 -10.19 -10.96 -2.95
CA MET A 574 -10.60 -12.22 -2.36
C MET A 574 -9.89 -13.39 -3.05
N ARG A 575 -9.87 -13.41 -4.39
CA ARG A 575 -9.18 -14.42 -5.19
C ARG A 575 -7.68 -14.48 -4.87
N GLU A 576 -6.98 -13.36 -4.80
CA GLU A 576 -5.56 -13.28 -4.47
C GLU A 576 -5.28 -13.79 -3.05
N CYS A 577 -6.08 -13.37 -2.06
CA CYS A 577 -5.96 -13.87 -0.69
C CYS A 577 -6.18 -15.40 -0.62
N LEU A 578 -7.25 -15.91 -1.22
CA LEU A 578 -7.65 -17.31 -1.10
C LEU A 578 -6.79 -18.27 -1.95
N GLN A 579 -6.37 -17.85 -3.14
CA GLN A 579 -5.68 -18.75 -4.10
C GLN A 579 -4.17 -18.55 -4.19
N GLN A 580 -3.64 -17.37 -3.81
CA GLN A 580 -2.19 -17.11 -3.90
C GLN A 580 -1.52 -17.00 -2.54
N LEU A 581 -2.15 -16.29 -1.60
CA LEU A 581 -1.61 -16.10 -0.25
C LEU A 581 -1.90 -17.31 0.63
N PHE A 582 -3.06 -17.93 0.45
CA PHE A 582 -3.42 -19.19 1.08
C PHE A 582 -3.28 -20.37 0.11
N ASP A 583 -3.25 -21.56 0.69
CA ASP A 583 -3.33 -22.83 -0.01
C ASP A 583 -4.59 -23.56 0.48
N LEU A 584 -5.73 -23.21 -0.13
CA LEU A 584 -7.04 -23.74 0.26
C LEU A 584 -7.17 -25.24 -0.02
N ASP A 585 -6.61 -25.70 -1.13
CA ASP A 585 -6.66 -27.12 -1.48
C ASP A 585 -5.82 -27.94 -0.50
N GLY A 586 -4.62 -27.45 -0.15
CA GLY A 586 -3.81 -28.01 0.92
C GLY A 586 -4.53 -28.01 2.27
N LEU A 587 -5.18 -26.91 2.66
CA LEU A 587 -5.97 -26.85 3.90
C LEU A 587 -7.12 -27.87 3.91
N LYS A 588 -7.89 -27.97 2.81
CA LYS A 588 -8.98 -28.95 2.67
C LYS A 588 -8.45 -30.38 2.82
N GLN A 589 -7.28 -30.69 2.24
CA GLN A 589 -6.63 -32.00 2.41
C GLN A 589 -6.23 -32.27 3.85
N VAL A 590 -5.66 -31.29 4.56
CA VAL A 590 -5.30 -31.43 5.99
C VAL A 590 -6.54 -31.66 6.85
N LEU A 591 -7.59 -30.86 6.68
CA LEU A 591 -8.82 -30.98 7.47
C LEU A 591 -9.58 -32.29 7.18
N GLN A 592 -9.58 -32.72 5.91
CA GLN A 592 -10.13 -34.03 5.53
C GLN A 592 -9.34 -35.16 6.20
N GLY A 593 -8.01 -35.08 6.18
CA GLY A 593 -7.16 -36.09 6.83
C GLY A 593 -7.31 -36.14 8.35
N VAL A 594 -7.58 -35.00 8.99
CA VAL A 594 -7.93 -34.97 10.42
C VAL A 594 -9.30 -35.59 10.67
N SER A 595 -10.28 -35.30 9.80
CA SER A 595 -11.67 -35.79 9.95
C SER A 595 -11.80 -37.30 9.71
N ASP A 596 -11.04 -37.86 8.77
CA ASP A 596 -11.04 -39.30 8.48
C ASP A 596 -10.06 -40.11 9.34
N GLY A 597 -9.24 -39.44 10.16
CA GLY A 597 -8.27 -40.05 11.06
C GLY A 597 -6.96 -40.48 10.41
N SER A 598 -6.72 -40.17 9.13
CA SER A 598 -5.42 -40.41 8.49
C SER A 598 -4.31 -39.50 9.03
N ILE A 599 -4.67 -38.32 9.54
CA ILE A 599 -3.82 -37.39 10.28
C ILE A 599 -4.26 -37.37 11.75
N ALA A 600 -3.42 -37.91 12.63
CA ALA A 600 -3.67 -37.91 14.06
C ALA A 600 -3.37 -36.54 14.68
N VAL A 601 -4.22 -36.06 15.59
CA VAL A 601 -3.96 -34.85 16.37
C VAL A 601 -3.63 -35.25 17.81
N THR A 602 -2.43 -34.92 18.27
CA THR A 602 -1.99 -35.18 19.65
C THR A 602 -1.91 -33.86 20.41
N ARG A 603 -2.44 -33.82 21.64
CA ARG A 603 -2.36 -32.64 22.50
C ARG A 603 -1.47 -32.92 23.69
N CYS A 604 -0.51 -32.04 23.94
CA CYS A 604 0.50 -32.17 24.97
C CYS A 604 0.55 -30.89 25.81
N ARG A 605 0.61 -31.04 27.13
CA ARG A 605 0.77 -29.92 28.05
C ARG A 605 2.16 -29.96 28.68
N HIS A 606 2.85 -28.83 28.66
CA HIS A 606 4.23 -28.72 29.11
C HIS A 606 4.41 -27.50 30.02
N THR A 607 5.43 -27.57 30.88
CA THR A 607 5.89 -26.43 31.68
C THR A 607 6.90 -25.57 30.93
N VAL A 608 7.58 -26.14 29.93
CA VAL A 608 8.59 -25.48 29.10
C VAL A 608 8.29 -25.84 27.64
N PRO A 609 8.36 -24.89 26.70
CA PRO A 609 8.12 -25.15 25.28
C PRO A 609 9.09 -26.19 24.71
N SER A 610 8.63 -27.03 23.79
CA SER A 610 9.46 -28.02 23.11
C SER A 610 10.52 -27.38 22.20
N PRO A 611 11.57 -28.12 21.79
CA PRO A 611 12.57 -27.61 20.84
C PRO A 611 12.01 -27.06 19.52
N PHE A 612 10.89 -27.58 19.02
CA PHE A 612 10.23 -27.06 17.80
C PHE A 612 9.49 -25.76 18.12
N THR A 613 8.71 -25.75 19.20
CA THR A 613 8.00 -24.56 19.67
C THR A 613 8.93 -23.39 19.97
N GLN A 614 10.09 -23.64 20.59
CA GLN A 614 11.11 -22.61 20.85
C GLN A 614 11.61 -21.94 19.55
N THR A 615 11.69 -22.69 18.46
CA THR A 615 12.10 -22.15 17.15
C THR A 615 11.02 -21.21 16.61
N LEU A 616 9.74 -21.58 16.74
CA LEU A 616 8.60 -20.76 16.35
C LEU A 616 8.47 -19.50 17.22
N GLN A 617 8.69 -19.63 18.54
CA GLN A 617 8.66 -18.51 19.49
C GLN A 617 9.75 -17.48 19.22
N PHE A 618 10.94 -17.89 18.76
CA PHE A 618 11.99 -16.94 18.42
C PHE A 618 11.55 -15.96 17.31
N SER A 619 10.79 -16.45 16.33
CA SER A 619 10.14 -15.61 15.31
C SER A 619 9.07 -14.69 15.92
N PHE A 620 8.34 -15.18 16.93
CA PHE A 620 7.33 -14.40 17.66
C PHE A 620 7.95 -13.25 18.47
N TYR A 621 8.94 -13.52 19.31
CA TYR A 621 9.68 -12.49 20.05
C TYR A 621 10.40 -11.55 19.09
N GLY A 622 10.96 -12.05 17.99
CA GLY A 622 11.57 -11.21 16.95
C GLY A 622 10.61 -10.16 16.37
N THR A 623 9.32 -10.50 16.27
CA THR A 623 8.28 -9.64 15.71
C THR A 623 7.68 -8.70 16.76
N TYR A 624 7.53 -9.10 18.03
CA TYR A 624 6.90 -8.26 19.06
C TYR A 624 7.90 -7.51 19.96
N MET A 625 9.14 -8.00 20.11
CA MET A 625 10.19 -7.41 20.95
C MET A 625 11.07 -6.40 20.18
N TYR A 626 11.12 -6.49 18.84
CA TYR A 626 11.85 -5.55 17.97
C TYR A 626 10.97 -4.74 17.03
N VAL A 627 9.64 -4.88 17.09
CA VAL A 627 8.75 -3.81 16.65
C VAL A 627 8.74 -2.81 17.80
N PRO A 628 9.38 -1.63 17.66
CA PRO A 628 9.12 -0.58 18.63
C PRO A 628 7.60 -0.38 18.66
N ASP A 629 7.05 -0.19 19.86
CA ASP A 629 5.68 0.25 20.12
C ASP A 629 5.06 0.88 18.87
N LEU A 630 4.04 0.21 18.30
CA LEU A 630 3.18 0.72 17.22
C LEU A 630 3.33 2.23 17.08
N PRO A 631 3.83 2.76 15.94
CA PRO A 631 4.34 4.11 15.85
C PRO A 631 3.38 5.09 16.52
N LYS A 632 3.88 5.99 17.37
CA LYS A 632 3.04 7.03 18.02
C LYS A 632 2.15 7.79 17.02
N GLY A 633 2.52 7.77 15.73
CA GLY A 633 1.66 8.12 14.61
C GLY A 633 0.35 7.34 14.58
N GLU A 634 0.35 6.01 14.54
CA GLU A 634 -0.88 5.18 14.48
C GLU A 634 -1.81 5.38 15.68
N ARG A 635 -1.30 5.48 16.91
CA ARG A 635 -2.13 5.85 18.08
C ARG A 635 -2.71 7.28 17.94
N ARG A 636 -1.95 8.24 17.41
CA ARG A 636 -2.46 9.59 17.09
C ARG A 636 -3.44 9.59 15.92
N PHE A 637 -3.30 8.70 14.93
CA PHE A 637 -4.14 8.66 13.74
C PHE A 637 -5.47 7.95 13.97
N GLN A 638 -5.52 6.93 14.83
CA GLN A 638 -6.79 6.40 15.33
C GLN A 638 -7.53 7.45 16.17
N ALA A 639 -6.81 8.26 16.95
CA ALA A 639 -7.40 9.39 17.69
C ALA A 639 -7.79 10.61 16.81
N LEU A 640 -7.14 10.79 15.65
CA LEU A 640 -7.41 11.86 14.68
C LEU A 640 -8.33 11.43 13.53
N GLY A 641 -8.84 10.20 13.56
CA GLY A 641 -10.04 9.78 12.85
C GLY A 641 -11.24 10.51 13.44
N LEU A 642 -11.26 11.85 13.24
CA LEU A 642 -12.30 12.76 13.67
C LEU A 642 -13.65 12.11 13.44
N ASN A 643 -14.30 11.74 14.55
CA ASN A 643 -15.62 11.16 14.55
C ASN A 643 -16.54 12.16 13.83
N ARG A 644 -16.92 11.81 12.59
CA ARG A 644 -17.72 12.66 11.69
C ARG A 644 -19.06 13.06 12.32
N ALA A 645 -19.53 12.27 13.31
CA ALA A 645 -20.70 12.58 14.11
C ALA A 645 -20.43 13.64 15.21
N MET A 646 -19.21 13.72 15.73
CA MET A 646 -18.84 14.65 16.80
C MET A 646 -18.58 16.08 16.27
N LEU A 647 -18.06 16.21 15.04
CA LEU A 647 -18.03 17.50 14.32
C LEU A 647 -19.44 18.03 13.99
N ARG A 648 -20.43 17.13 13.80
CA ARG A 648 -21.85 17.49 13.59
C ARG A 648 -22.55 17.98 14.85
N GLN A 649 -22.13 17.53 16.03
CA GLN A 649 -22.70 17.99 17.30
C GLN A 649 -22.11 19.32 17.79
N ILE A 650 -20.89 19.66 17.37
CA ILE A 650 -20.20 20.88 17.82
C ILE A 650 -20.55 22.10 16.96
N MET A 651 -20.96 21.92 15.70
CA MET A 651 -21.36 23.03 14.82
C MET A 651 -22.86 22.96 14.53
N GLY A 652 -23.66 23.78 15.23
CA GLY A 652 -25.10 23.89 15.02
C GLY A 652 -25.45 24.34 13.59
N SER A 653 -26.65 23.99 13.13
CA SER A 653 -27.14 24.28 11.78
C SER A 653 -27.31 25.77 11.45
N GLN A 654 -27.35 26.66 12.45
CA GLN A 654 -27.56 28.10 12.26
C GLN A 654 -26.29 28.93 11.97
N GLU A 655 -25.08 28.42 12.24
CA GLU A 655 -23.81 29.16 12.03
C GLU A 655 -23.18 28.89 10.64
N MET A 656 -23.74 27.99 9.84
CA MET A 656 -23.12 27.52 8.58
C MET A 656 -23.24 28.55 7.44
N ARG A 657 -24.33 29.32 7.41
CA ARG A 657 -24.65 30.33 6.38
C ARG A 657 -23.65 31.48 6.31
N GLU A 658 -23.00 31.82 7.44
CA GLU A 658 -22.02 32.91 7.53
C GLU A 658 -20.60 32.47 7.16
N LEU A 659 -20.32 31.17 7.12
CA LEU A 659 -18.98 30.60 6.87
C LEU A 659 -18.73 30.24 5.40
N LEU A 660 -19.76 30.14 4.58
CA LEU A 660 -19.64 29.78 3.16
C LEU A 660 -19.59 31.02 2.28
N ASP A 661 -18.49 31.18 1.54
CA ASP A 661 -18.33 32.26 0.57
C ASP A 661 -19.24 32.01 -0.66
N PRO A 662 -20.17 32.93 -0.99
CA PRO A 662 -21.07 32.79 -2.14
C PRO A 662 -20.35 32.61 -3.48
N ALA A 663 -19.18 33.23 -3.67
CA ALA A 663 -18.39 33.08 -4.89
C ALA A 663 -17.81 31.65 -5.01
N ILE A 664 -17.49 31.01 -3.89
CA ILE A 664 -17.01 29.63 -3.88
C ILE A 664 -18.15 28.66 -4.14
N VAL A 665 -19.34 28.87 -3.54
CA VAL A 665 -20.54 28.07 -3.84
C VAL A 665 -20.81 28.12 -5.34
N ALA A 666 -20.92 29.32 -5.92
CA ALA A 666 -21.16 29.49 -7.35
C ALA A 666 -20.06 28.86 -8.22
N ALA A 667 -18.78 29.04 -7.88
CA ALA A 667 -17.67 28.47 -8.64
C ALA A 667 -17.66 26.94 -8.58
N VAL A 668 -17.94 26.34 -7.41
CA VAL A 668 -17.99 24.89 -7.24
C VAL A 668 -19.20 24.30 -7.98
N SER A 669 -20.37 24.93 -7.92
CA SER A 669 -21.55 24.52 -8.68
C SER A 669 -21.30 24.59 -10.20
N LEU A 670 -20.64 25.65 -10.68
CA LEU A 670 -20.29 25.79 -12.10
C LEU A 670 -19.23 24.77 -12.55
N GLU A 671 -18.26 24.42 -11.69
CA GLU A 671 -17.35 23.31 -11.92
C GLU A 671 -18.05 21.94 -11.91
N ALA A 672 -19.05 21.75 -11.04
CA ALA A 672 -19.80 20.51 -10.89
C ALA A 672 -20.67 20.22 -12.11
N ARG A 673 -21.25 21.25 -12.76
CA ARG A 673 -21.90 21.12 -14.08
C ARG A 673 -20.89 20.91 -15.23
N GLY A 674 -19.59 20.95 -14.98
CA GLY A 674 -18.57 20.86 -16.03
C GLY A 674 -18.54 22.06 -16.99
N LEU A 675 -19.18 23.18 -16.63
CA LEU A 675 -19.30 24.39 -17.45
C LEU A 675 -18.09 25.33 -17.35
N SER A 676 -17.20 25.09 -16.37
CA SER A 676 -16.00 25.90 -16.19
C SER A 676 -15.03 25.73 -17.35
N ARG A 677 -14.33 26.81 -17.72
CA ARG A 677 -13.38 26.84 -18.87
C ARG A 677 -12.36 25.70 -18.87
N ASN A 678 -11.98 25.19 -17.70
CA ASN A 678 -11.00 24.12 -17.54
C ASN A 678 -11.60 22.70 -17.55
N LYS A 679 -12.92 22.56 -17.51
CA LYS A 679 -13.66 21.29 -17.42
C LYS A 679 -14.57 21.00 -18.63
N ARG A 680 -14.59 21.89 -19.62
CA ARG A 680 -15.33 21.69 -20.86
C ARG A 680 -14.81 20.48 -21.65
N PRO A 681 -15.71 19.70 -22.27
CA PRO A 681 -15.35 18.62 -23.19
C PRO A 681 -14.50 19.12 -24.35
N ARG A 682 -13.46 18.35 -24.72
CA ARG A 682 -12.52 18.72 -25.79
C ARG A 682 -12.65 17.89 -27.05
N ASP A 683 -13.35 16.78 -26.95
CA ASP A 683 -13.62 15.85 -28.04
C ASP A 683 -14.98 15.17 -27.85
N CYS A 684 -15.38 14.38 -28.85
CA CYS A 684 -16.65 13.66 -28.90
C CYS A 684 -16.81 12.67 -27.72
N ASP A 685 -15.74 11.97 -27.32
CA ASP A 685 -15.80 11.00 -26.22
C ASP A 685 -15.93 11.69 -24.85
N GLU A 686 -15.20 12.78 -24.61
CA GLU A 686 -15.37 13.64 -23.42
C GLU A 686 -16.77 14.25 -23.38
N MET A 687 -17.39 14.57 -24.52
CA MET A 687 -18.75 15.11 -24.58
C MET A 687 -19.79 14.05 -24.22
N HIS A 688 -19.64 12.82 -24.71
CA HIS A 688 -20.53 11.72 -24.35
C HIS A 688 -20.42 11.37 -22.86
N ALA A 689 -19.19 11.28 -22.33
CA ALA A 689 -18.97 11.09 -20.89
C ALA A 689 -19.52 12.26 -20.06
N TRP A 690 -19.54 13.48 -20.60
CA TRP A 690 -20.16 14.62 -19.96
C TRP A 690 -21.68 14.44 -19.86
N LEU A 691 -22.36 14.01 -20.94
CA LEU A 691 -23.81 13.75 -20.95
C LEU A 691 -24.18 12.66 -19.94
N LEU A 692 -23.49 11.51 -19.97
CA LEU A 692 -23.77 10.42 -19.04
C LEU A 692 -23.55 10.83 -17.57
N LYS A 693 -22.59 11.72 -17.30
CA LYS A 693 -22.27 12.18 -15.95
C LYS A 693 -23.22 13.25 -15.44
N HIS A 694 -23.57 14.24 -16.25
CA HIS A 694 -24.31 15.42 -15.82
C HIS A 694 -25.80 15.38 -16.19
N GLY A 695 -26.21 14.46 -17.06
CA GLY A 695 -27.58 14.33 -17.55
C GLY A 695 -27.84 15.18 -18.78
N GLU A 696 -29.03 15.74 -18.84
CA GLU A 696 -29.55 16.42 -20.02
C GLU A 696 -28.89 17.77 -20.25
N LEU A 697 -28.68 18.08 -21.53
CA LEU A 697 -28.33 19.42 -21.97
C LEU A 697 -29.57 20.07 -22.61
N ILE A 698 -30.14 21.05 -21.91
CA ILE A 698 -31.31 21.79 -22.39
C ILE A 698 -30.92 22.64 -23.60
N ALA A 699 -31.68 22.51 -24.69
CA ALA A 699 -31.43 23.23 -25.94
C ALA A 699 -32.16 24.58 -26.00
N ASP A 700 -32.12 25.35 -24.91
CA ASP A 700 -32.47 26.75 -24.88
C ASP A 700 -31.19 27.59 -25.03
N GLY A 701 -31.22 28.67 -25.82
CA GLY A 701 -30.04 29.51 -26.09
C GLY A 701 -29.46 30.25 -24.86
N ARG A 702 -29.82 29.82 -23.64
CA ARG A 702 -29.33 30.30 -22.33
C ARG A 702 -28.30 29.35 -21.71
N SER A 703 -28.18 28.11 -22.20
CA SER A 703 -27.21 27.14 -21.69
C SER A 703 -25.79 27.49 -22.18
N GLN A 704 -24.88 27.80 -21.24
CA GLN A 704 -23.45 28.13 -21.52
C GLN A 704 -22.67 27.00 -22.22
N CYS A 705 -23.27 25.81 -22.39
CA CYS A 705 -22.70 24.68 -23.12
C CYS A 705 -23.00 24.70 -24.63
N GLN A 706 -23.91 25.55 -25.11
CA GLN A 706 -24.13 25.80 -26.55
C GLN A 706 -23.15 26.81 -27.15
N ASP A 707 -22.07 27.15 -26.42
CA ASP A 707 -20.93 27.85 -27.00
C ASP A 707 -20.42 27.08 -28.23
N SER A 708 -19.92 27.81 -29.24
CA SER A 708 -19.37 27.28 -30.51
C SER A 708 -18.37 26.11 -30.39
N HIS A 709 -17.82 25.87 -29.19
CA HIS A 709 -16.87 24.81 -28.92
C HIS A 709 -17.49 23.40 -28.83
N CYS A 710 -18.64 23.23 -28.15
CA CYS A 710 -19.22 21.90 -27.88
C CYS A 710 -20.21 21.44 -28.98
N ALA A 711 -20.76 22.38 -29.73
CA ALA A 711 -21.67 22.11 -30.86
C ALA A 711 -21.17 21.04 -31.84
N PRO A 712 -19.92 21.09 -32.37
CA PRO A 712 -19.45 20.07 -33.32
C PRO A 712 -19.37 18.66 -32.70
N PHE A 713 -19.10 18.56 -31.40
CA PHE A 713 -19.06 17.27 -30.70
C PHE A 713 -20.46 16.69 -30.51
N LEU A 714 -21.45 17.53 -30.19
CA LEU A 714 -22.86 17.13 -30.10
C LEU A 714 -23.41 16.66 -31.46
N GLU A 715 -23.12 17.38 -32.53
CA GLU A 715 -23.51 16.97 -33.89
C GLU A 715 -22.91 15.62 -34.26
N GLN A 716 -21.64 15.38 -33.92
CA GLN A 716 -20.99 14.09 -34.13
C GLN A 716 -21.61 12.96 -33.29
N LEU A 717 -22.03 13.25 -32.04
CA LEU A 717 -22.70 12.26 -31.19
C LEU A 717 -24.09 11.89 -31.71
N LEU A 718 -24.85 12.87 -32.19
CA LEU A 718 -26.15 12.65 -32.82
C LEU A 718 -25.99 11.82 -34.11
N ALA A 719 -25.01 12.17 -34.96
CA ALA A 719 -24.73 11.45 -36.19
C ALA A 719 -24.26 10.01 -35.95
N SER A 720 -23.61 9.74 -34.82
CA SER A 720 -23.17 8.39 -34.41
C SER A 720 -24.18 7.64 -33.54
N GLY A 721 -25.36 8.22 -33.28
CA GLY A 721 -26.42 7.62 -32.46
C GLY A 721 -26.10 7.51 -30.96
N ARG A 722 -24.97 8.06 -30.49
CA ARG A 722 -24.56 8.03 -29.07
C ARG A 722 -25.27 9.07 -28.20
N ALA A 723 -25.89 10.06 -28.82
CA ALA A 723 -26.77 11.01 -28.17
C ALA A 723 -28.11 11.05 -28.90
N LEU A 724 -29.16 11.37 -28.14
CA LEU A 724 -30.50 11.55 -28.67
C LEU A 724 -30.95 12.98 -28.41
N ARG A 725 -31.73 13.54 -29.34
CA ARG A 725 -32.48 14.77 -29.14
C ARG A 725 -33.93 14.41 -28.86
N ILE A 726 -34.37 14.61 -27.62
CA ILE A 726 -35.74 14.34 -27.19
C ILE A 726 -36.44 15.64 -26.80
N SER A 727 -37.77 15.62 -26.73
CA SER A 727 -38.57 16.75 -26.22
C SER A 727 -39.13 16.36 -24.86
N LEU A 728 -38.80 17.11 -23.82
CA LEU A 728 -39.36 16.93 -22.49
C LEU A 728 -40.54 17.88 -22.28
N ALA A 729 -41.63 17.35 -21.71
CA ALA A 729 -42.76 18.14 -21.24
C ALA A 729 -42.41 18.75 -19.88
N LEU A 730 -41.83 19.94 -19.88
CA LEU A 730 -41.47 20.68 -18.67
C LEU A 730 -42.56 21.73 -18.36
N PRO A 731 -42.62 22.30 -17.13
CA PRO A 731 -43.55 23.39 -16.82
C PRO A 731 -43.43 24.61 -17.75
N SER A 732 -42.26 24.81 -18.36
CA SER A 732 -41.98 25.85 -19.35
C SER A 732 -42.46 25.55 -20.78
N GLY A 733 -43.06 24.37 -21.01
CA GLY A 733 -43.52 23.87 -22.30
C GLY A 733 -42.71 22.66 -22.80
N MET A 734 -42.89 22.31 -24.07
CA MET A 734 -42.08 21.26 -24.72
C MET A 734 -40.69 21.81 -25.02
N VAL A 735 -39.69 21.32 -24.29
CA VAL A 735 -38.31 21.79 -24.41
C VAL A 735 -37.43 20.71 -25.05
N PRO A 736 -36.73 21.00 -26.16
CA PRO A 736 -35.77 20.07 -26.72
C PRO A 736 -34.55 19.94 -25.80
N VAL A 737 -34.13 18.71 -25.54
CA VAL A 737 -32.93 18.40 -24.75
C VAL A 737 -32.08 17.35 -25.44
N TYR A 738 -30.78 17.38 -25.19
CA TYR A 738 -29.84 16.34 -25.61
C TYR A 738 -29.53 15.43 -24.42
N ILE A 739 -29.64 14.13 -24.63
CA ILE A 739 -29.30 13.11 -23.64
C ILE A 739 -28.34 12.10 -24.25
N ALA A 740 -27.58 11.40 -23.41
CA ALA A 740 -26.88 10.20 -23.86
C ALA A 740 -27.92 9.14 -24.26
N ALA A 741 -27.65 8.39 -25.33
CA ALA A 741 -28.60 7.38 -25.82
C ALA A 741 -28.86 6.27 -24.78
N GLU A 742 -27.87 5.97 -23.92
CA GLU A 742 -27.99 5.02 -22.82
C GLU A 742 -29.00 5.46 -21.75
N ASP A 743 -29.24 6.77 -21.62
CA ASP A 743 -30.20 7.32 -20.65
C ASP A 743 -31.65 7.31 -21.17
N ALA A 744 -31.91 6.90 -22.42
CA ALA A 744 -33.24 6.98 -23.02
C ALA A 744 -34.34 6.37 -22.15
N LEU A 745 -34.10 5.18 -21.59
CA LEU A 745 -35.05 4.49 -20.71
C LEU A 745 -35.26 5.22 -19.37
N LEU A 746 -34.20 5.83 -18.82
CA LEU A 746 -34.28 6.63 -17.59
C LEU A 746 -35.20 7.83 -17.81
N TYR A 747 -35.01 8.59 -18.89
CA TYR A 747 -35.87 9.73 -19.22
C TYR A 747 -37.29 9.31 -19.59
N GLN A 748 -37.46 8.17 -20.28
CA GLN A 748 -38.79 7.63 -20.57
C GLN A 748 -39.56 7.30 -19.28
N LYS A 749 -38.91 6.66 -18.30
CA LYS A 749 -39.56 6.31 -17.02
C LYS A 749 -39.85 7.52 -16.14
N VAL A 750 -38.97 8.52 -16.13
CA VAL A 750 -39.12 9.70 -15.28
C VAL A 750 -40.09 10.72 -15.87
N PHE A 751 -40.11 10.92 -17.19
CA PHE A 751 -40.87 11.99 -17.86
C PHE A 751 -41.93 11.50 -18.86
N GLY A 752 -42.03 10.19 -19.13
CA GLY A 752 -42.98 9.64 -20.11
C GLY A 752 -42.68 10.02 -21.56
N ALA A 753 -41.42 10.37 -21.89
CA ALA A 753 -41.04 10.87 -23.21
C ALA A 753 -41.32 9.83 -24.33
N GLU A 754 -42.09 10.23 -25.35
CA GLU A 754 -42.24 9.47 -26.60
C GLU A 754 -40.91 9.52 -27.37
N SER A 755 -40.25 8.37 -27.52
CA SER A 755 -39.10 8.26 -28.43
C SER A 755 -39.61 8.05 -29.85
N SER A 756 -39.14 8.88 -30.79
CA SER A 756 -39.30 8.61 -32.22
C SER A 756 -38.63 7.27 -32.54
N GLU A 757 -39.35 6.42 -33.27
CA GLU A 757 -39.00 5.07 -33.69
C GLU A 757 -37.51 4.92 -34.08
N ASP A 758 -36.82 4.01 -33.38
CA ASP A 758 -35.53 3.35 -33.68
C ASP A 758 -34.53 3.41 -32.50
N ALA A 759 -34.76 2.60 -31.47
CA ALA A 759 -33.72 2.22 -30.52
C ALA A 759 -33.91 0.77 -30.08
N ASN A 760 -32.96 -0.10 -30.46
CA ASN A 760 -32.90 -1.49 -30.04
C ASN A 760 -32.85 -1.57 -28.50
N ALA A 761 -33.99 -1.95 -27.92
CA ALA A 761 -34.17 -2.10 -26.48
C ALA A 761 -33.45 -3.35 -25.97
N GLN A 762 -32.25 -3.18 -25.40
CA GLN A 762 -31.60 -4.23 -24.61
C GLN A 762 -31.71 -3.89 -23.11
N GLN A 763 -32.66 -4.56 -22.46
CA GLN A 763 -32.83 -4.86 -21.02
C GLN A 763 -32.02 -4.03 -20.00
N CYS A 764 -32.67 -3.05 -19.38
CA CYS A 764 -32.27 -2.49 -18.08
C CYS A 764 -33.41 -2.68 -17.06
N ARG A 765 -33.11 -3.38 -15.94
CA ARG A 765 -34.05 -3.85 -14.91
C ARG A 765 -34.28 -2.83 -13.78
N VAL A 766 -34.59 -1.57 -14.09
CA VAL A 766 -34.80 -0.53 -13.05
C VAL A 766 -36.30 -0.37 -12.74
N CYS A 767 -36.71 -0.43 -11.48
CA CYS A 767 -38.09 -0.13 -11.05
C CYS A 767 -38.35 1.39 -11.10
N ASP A 768 -39.61 1.83 -11.29
CA ASP A 768 -39.94 3.25 -11.52
C ASP A 768 -39.52 4.19 -10.38
N GLY A 769 -39.60 3.73 -9.12
CA GLY A 769 -39.13 4.50 -7.96
C GLY A 769 -37.60 4.69 -7.89
N ASP A 770 -36.82 3.77 -8.47
CA ASP A 770 -35.36 3.88 -8.51
C ASP A 770 -34.90 4.84 -9.62
N ALA A 771 -35.68 4.98 -10.69
CA ALA A 771 -35.39 5.87 -11.81
C ALA A 771 -35.42 7.35 -11.38
N LEU A 772 -36.49 7.79 -10.70
CA LEU A 772 -36.60 9.17 -10.19
C LEU A 772 -35.51 9.49 -9.16
N ARG A 773 -35.24 8.55 -8.24
CA ARG A 773 -34.16 8.69 -7.26
C ARG A 773 -32.79 8.85 -7.92
N ASN A 774 -32.51 8.07 -8.96
CA ASN A 774 -31.27 8.17 -9.72
C ASN A 774 -31.15 9.49 -10.49
N PHE A 775 -32.25 9.96 -11.08
CA PHE A 775 -32.29 11.26 -11.75
C PHE A 775 -31.94 12.40 -10.79
N ILE A 776 -32.61 12.47 -9.62
CA ILE A 776 -32.38 13.52 -8.62
C ILE A 776 -30.98 13.43 -8.02
N ARG A 777 -30.47 12.21 -7.78
CA ARG A 777 -29.08 12.01 -7.35
C ARG A 777 -28.09 12.59 -8.36
N ARG A 778 -28.31 12.39 -9.66
CA ARG A 778 -27.48 12.98 -10.73
C ARG A 778 -27.61 14.50 -10.79
N TYR A 779 -28.82 15.02 -10.66
CA TYR A 779 -29.10 16.46 -10.61
C TYR A 779 -28.33 17.14 -9.46
N ALA A 780 -28.45 16.61 -8.25
CA ALA A 780 -27.80 17.17 -7.06
C ALA A 780 -26.27 17.23 -7.17
N ARG A 781 -25.65 16.22 -7.79
CA ARG A 781 -24.20 16.15 -8.01
C ARG A 781 -23.67 17.19 -8.99
N SER A 782 -24.53 17.69 -9.87
CA SER A 782 -24.15 18.63 -10.92
C SER A 782 -24.57 20.06 -10.57
N HIS A 783 -25.68 20.29 -9.87
CA HIS A 783 -26.32 21.60 -9.82
C HIS A 783 -25.91 22.51 -8.65
N GLY A 784 -25.30 21.99 -7.59
CA GLY A 784 -25.03 22.76 -6.35
C GLY A 784 -26.15 22.61 -5.32
N PRO A 785 -26.18 23.47 -4.28
CA PRO A 785 -27.38 23.65 -3.46
C PRO A 785 -28.57 24.03 -4.32
N PHE A 786 -29.72 23.39 -4.11
CA PHE A 786 -30.97 23.66 -4.84
C PHE A 786 -32.16 23.60 -3.88
N THR A 787 -33.27 24.27 -4.22
CA THR A 787 -34.51 24.20 -3.44
C THR A 787 -35.53 23.23 -4.06
N VAL A 788 -36.53 22.82 -3.28
CA VAL A 788 -37.62 21.99 -3.80
C VAL A 788 -38.40 22.79 -4.83
N THR A 789 -38.67 24.07 -4.55
CA THR A 789 -39.33 24.96 -5.49
C THR A 789 -38.60 25.05 -6.83
N GLU A 790 -37.27 25.16 -6.83
CA GLU A 790 -36.45 25.19 -8.06
C GLU A 790 -36.59 23.90 -8.87
N LEU A 791 -36.56 22.73 -8.20
CA LEU A 791 -36.70 21.44 -8.85
C LEU A 791 -38.09 21.26 -9.47
N LEU A 792 -39.15 21.65 -8.75
CA LEU A 792 -40.54 21.58 -9.21
C LEU A 792 -40.81 22.54 -10.37
N GLN A 793 -40.30 23.77 -10.32
CA GLN A 793 -40.44 24.73 -11.41
C GLN A 793 -39.69 24.29 -12.68
N THR A 794 -38.57 23.59 -12.52
CA THR A 794 -37.75 23.13 -13.65
C THR A 794 -38.34 21.90 -14.31
N TYR A 795 -38.79 20.90 -13.53
CA TYR A 795 -39.16 19.58 -14.05
C TYR A 795 -40.62 19.18 -13.88
N GLY A 796 -41.40 19.88 -13.05
CA GLY A 796 -42.84 19.61 -12.88
C GLY A 796 -43.16 18.30 -12.15
N PHE A 797 -42.24 17.80 -11.31
CA PHE A 797 -42.47 16.60 -10.51
C PHE A 797 -43.62 16.78 -9.49
N ASP A 798 -44.17 15.67 -9.02
CA ASP A 798 -45.15 15.71 -7.92
C ASP A 798 -44.48 16.10 -6.59
N GLU A 799 -45.00 17.15 -5.95
CA GLU A 799 -44.41 17.70 -4.73
C GLU A 799 -44.43 16.68 -3.59
N MET A 800 -45.51 15.88 -3.47
CA MET A 800 -45.63 14.89 -2.41
C MET A 800 -44.57 13.78 -2.57
N GLN A 801 -44.41 13.23 -3.78
CA GLN A 801 -43.41 12.20 -4.07
C GLN A 801 -41.96 12.68 -3.81
N ILE A 802 -41.64 13.93 -4.14
CA ILE A 802 -40.30 14.50 -3.91
C ILE A 802 -40.02 14.69 -2.43
N THR A 803 -40.95 15.31 -1.71
CA THR A 803 -40.76 15.74 -0.31
C THR A 803 -40.93 14.62 0.70
N SER A 804 -41.79 13.63 0.43
CA SER A 804 -42.09 12.54 1.38
C SER A 804 -41.32 11.25 1.13
N GLU A 805 -40.91 10.98 -0.12
CA GLU A 805 -40.24 9.72 -0.49
C GLU A 805 -38.80 9.93 -0.95
N THR A 806 -38.59 10.75 -1.98
CA THR A 806 -37.31 10.73 -2.71
C THR A 806 -36.17 11.46 -1.99
N LEU A 807 -36.38 12.71 -1.58
CA LEU A 807 -35.36 13.48 -0.85
C LEU A 807 -35.08 12.90 0.54
N PRO A 808 -36.08 12.48 1.36
CA PRO A 808 -35.81 11.83 2.63
C PRO A 808 -35.04 10.51 2.50
N ALA A 809 -35.31 9.71 1.47
CA ALA A 809 -34.56 8.49 1.21
C ALA A 809 -33.08 8.80 0.87
N LEU A 810 -32.83 9.80 0.02
CA LEU A 810 -31.47 10.23 -0.32
C LEU A 810 -30.73 10.89 0.87
N GLU A 811 -31.44 11.54 1.79
CA GLU A 811 -30.88 12.05 3.05
C GLU A 811 -30.49 10.89 3.99
N LYS A 812 -31.37 9.88 4.12
CA LYS A 812 -31.12 8.67 4.92
C LYS A 812 -29.93 7.87 4.39
N ASP A 813 -29.79 7.79 3.07
CA ASP A 813 -28.65 7.16 2.38
C ASP A 813 -27.39 8.06 2.43
N MET A 814 -27.44 9.20 3.14
CA MET A 814 -26.34 10.17 3.31
C MET A 814 -25.83 10.81 2.01
N VAL A 815 -26.60 10.69 0.92
CA VAL A 815 -26.29 11.26 -0.39
C VAL A 815 -26.54 12.77 -0.39
N LEU A 816 -27.66 13.21 0.18
CA LEU A 816 -28.02 14.62 0.28
C LEU A 816 -27.94 15.12 1.72
N GLN A 817 -27.71 16.42 1.87
CA GLN A 817 -27.85 17.14 3.13
C GLN A 817 -28.82 18.29 2.93
N ARG A 818 -29.69 18.46 3.93
CA ARG A 818 -30.64 19.58 4.03
C ARG A 818 -30.07 20.69 4.90
N GLY A 819 -30.22 21.95 4.48
CA GLY A 819 -29.75 23.10 5.25
C GLY A 819 -29.93 24.43 4.52
N GLU A 820 -29.33 25.49 5.07
CA GLU A 820 -29.22 26.80 4.41
C GLU A 820 -27.76 27.01 4.00
N PHE A 821 -27.47 26.94 2.69
CA PHE A 821 -26.11 26.93 2.15
C PHE A 821 -25.79 28.19 1.35
N THR A 822 -26.81 28.82 0.74
CA THR A 822 -26.66 29.99 -0.13
C THR A 822 -27.19 31.25 0.55
N GLN A 823 -26.39 32.33 0.54
CA GLN A 823 -26.82 33.63 1.09
C GLN A 823 -27.96 34.23 0.25
N GLY A 824 -29.06 34.60 0.91
CA GLY A 824 -30.21 35.25 0.28
C GLY A 824 -31.37 34.29 -0.07
N VAL A 825 -31.18 32.99 0.12
CA VAL A 825 -32.24 31.99 0.03
C VAL A 825 -32.88 31.82 1.42
N SER A 826 -34.20 31.85 1.50
CA SER A 826 -34.98 31.67 2.75
C SER A 826 -35.64 30.29 2.84
N GLU A 827 -35.73 29.57 1.73
CA GLU A 827 -36.21 28.19 1.67
C GLU A 827 -35.09 27.23 2.09
N LEU A 828 -35.46 26.06 2.63
CA LEU A 828 -34.50 24.99 2.89
C LEU A 828 -33.94 24.44 1.58
N GLU A 829 -32.61 24.38 1.51
CA GLU A 829 -31.87 23.85 0.37
C GLU A 829 -31.43 22.41 0.61
N TRP A 830 -31.22 21.70 -0.49
CA TRP A 830 -30.65 20.37 -0.56
C TRP A 830 -29.35 20.43 -1.33
N CYS A 831 -28.31 19.75 -0.86
CA CYS A 831 -27.02 19.71 -1.53
C CYS A 831 -26.41 18.32 -1.44
N ASP A 832 -25.69 17.90 -2.48
CA ASP A 832 -24.91 16.66 -2.46
C ASP A 832 -23.82 16.73 -1.37
N SER A 833 -23.72 15.65 -0.58
CA SER A 833 -22.82 15.54 0.57
C SER A 833 -21.33 15.73 0.23
N ASP A 834 -20.88 15.29 -0.94
CA ASP A 834 -19.49 15.45 -1.38
C ASP A 834 -19.24 16.86 -1.91
N LEU A 835 -20.20 17.40 -2.66
CA LEU A 835 -20.13 18.75 -3.20
C LEU A 835 -20.11 19.79 -2.08
N LEU A 836 -20.97 19.65 -1.07
CA LEU A 836 -20.99 20.50 0.11
C LEU A 836 -19.66 20.45 0.88
N ARG A 837 -19.07 19.26 1.05
CA ARG A 837 -17.72 19.12 1.63
C ARG A 837 -16.65 19.85 0.82
N GLN A 838 -16.73 19.81 -0.51
CA GLN A 838 -15.83 20.54 -1.38
C GLN A 838 -15.98 22.05 -1.22
N ILE A 839 -17.22 22.56 -1.15
CA ILE A 839 -17.53 23.96 -0.86
C ILE A 839 -16.89 24.36 0.47
N HIS A 840 -17.19 23.63 1.55
CA HIS A 840 -16.65 23.90 2.90
C HIS A 840 -15.12 23.96 2.92
N ARG A 841 -14.45 22.97 2.31
CA ARG A 841 -12.99 22.91 2.29
C ARG A 841 -12.38 24.11 1.55
N ARG A 842 -13.00 24.54 0.45
CA ARG A 842 -12.51 25.69 -0.33
C ARG A 842 -12.74 27.00 0.41
N SER A 843 -13.91 27.20 1.02
CA SER A 843 -14.23 28.36 1.87
C SER A 843 -13.27 28.48 3.04
N LEU A 844 -13.01 27.39 3.75
CA LEU A 844 -12.08 27.38 4.87
C LEU A 844 -10.61 27.59 4.43
N ALA A 845 -10.22 27.07 3.26
CA ALA A 845 -8.90 27.33 2.70
C ALA A 845 -8.71 28.80 2.30
N GLN A 846 -9.75 29.46 1.82
CA GLN A 846 -9.74 30.89 1.52
C GLN A 846 -9.63 31.73 2.79
N ALA A 847 -10.48 31.47 3.80
CA ALA A 847 -10.40 32.14 5.10
C ALA A 847 -9.01 31.96 5.76
N ARG A 848 -8.41 30.77 5.66
CA ARG A 848 -7.03 30.54 6.16
C ARG A 848 -5.95 31.32 5.39
N ARG A 849 -6.17 31.64 4.11
CA ARG A 849 -5.22 32.47 3.33
C ARG A 849 -5.22 33.91 3.79
N GLU A 850 -6.36 34.40 4.30
CA GLU A 850 -6.47 35.75 4.87
C GLU A 850 -5.63 35.88 6.16
N ILE A 851 -5.42 34.78 6.89
CA ILE A 851 -4.63 34.69 8.15
C ILE A 851 -3.30 33.93 7.93
N GLN A 852 -2.58 34.23 6.84
CA GLN A 852 -1.27 33.59 6.61
C GLN A 852 -0.12 34.30 7.33
N PRO A 853 0.77 33.55 8.02
CA PRO A 853 1.98 34.12 8.61
C PRO A 853 2.89 34.69 7.51
N ARG A 854 3.40 35.89 7.75
CA ARG A 854 4.30 36.61 6.84
C ARG A 854 5.76 36.36 7.23
N THR A 855 6.68 36.58 6.29
CA THR A 855 8.10 36.36 6.57
C THR A 855 8.62 37.35 7.62
N PRO A 856 9.66 37.00 8.40
CA PRO A 856 10.27 37.93 9.35
C PRO A 856 10.68 39.28 8.71
N ALA A 857 11.09 39.27 7.44
CA ALA A 857 11.43 40.49 6.70
C ALA A 857 10.21 41.38 6.43
N GLN A 858 9.05 40.79 6.06
CA GLN A 858 7.81 41.54 5.87
C GLN A 858 7.29 42.11 7.20
N TYR A 859 7.41 41.34 8.28
CA TYR A 859 7.04 41.80 9.62
C TYR A 859 7.96 42.92 10.11
N ALA A 860 9.28 42.80 9.94
CA ALA A 860 10.23 43.86 10.28
C ALA A 860 9.97 45.14 9.47
N GLY A 861 9.66 45.03 8.17
CA GLY A 861 9.28 46.17 7.34
C GLY A 861 7.97 46.84 7.76
N PHE A 862 6.98 46.04 8.20
CA PHE A 862 5.77 46.58 8.82
C PHE A 862 6.09 47.31 10.12
N LEU A 863 6.85 46.70 11.04
CA LEU A 863 7.25 47.33 12.31
C LEU A 863 7.99 48.64 12.09
N GLY A 864 8.91 48.70 11.11
CA GLY A 864 9.61 49.93 10.75
C GLY A 864 8.64 51.05 10.37
N ARG A 865 7.68 50.77 9.46
CA ARG A 865 6.65 51.74 9.07
C ARG A 865 5.70 52.10 10.20
N TRP A 866 5.25 51.12 10.97
CA TRP A 866 4.35 51.31 12.11
C TRP A 866 4.96 52.24 13.17
N HIS A 867 6.25 52.06 13.45
CA HIS A 867 7.02 52.92 14.35
C HIS A 867 7.51 54.22 13.70
N GLY A 868 7.13 54.51 12.45
CA GLY A 868 7.45 55.76 11.74
C GLY A 868 8.91 55.88 11.27
N ILE A 869 9.70 54.81 11.29
CA ILE A 869 11.11 54.85 10.92
C ILE A 869 11.23 55.05 9.40
N GLY A 870 11.87 56.14 8.98
CA GLY A 870 11.96 56.53 7.57
C GLY A 870 10.70 57.16 6.99
N GLY A 871 9.76 57.58 7.84
CA GLY A 871 8.57 58.35 7.46
C GLY A 871 8.90 59.79 7.06
N SER A 872 7.96 60.48 6.41
CA SER A 872 8.10 61.88 5.98
C SER A 872 7.38 62.88 6.89
N GLU A 873 6.87 62.43 8.04
CA GLU A 873 6.16 63.28 9.00
C GLU A 873 7.11 64.33 9.59
N ALA A 874 6.61 65.55 9.78
CA ALA A 874 7.38 66.73 10.16
C ALA A 874 6.61 67.59 11.17
N GLY A 875 7.33 68.33 12.00
CA GLY A 875 6.78 69.26 12.98
C GLY A 875 6.46 68.66 14.35
N VAL A 876 6.02 69.54 15.24
CA VAL A 876 5.88 69.27 16.70
C VAL A 876 4.76 68.28 17.04
N GLU A 877 3.67 68.25 16.28
CA GLU A 877 2.57 67.29 16.52
C GLU A 877 2.95 65.86 16.08
N ALA A 878 3.72 65.71 15.01
CA ALA A 878 4.28 64.41 14.62
C ALA A 878 5.23 63.88 15.70
N LEU A 879 6.05 64.77 16.26
CA LEU A 879 6.90 64.44 17.41
C LEU A 879 6.06 63.97 18.63
N ALA A 880 4.97 64.67 18.95
CA ALA A 880 4.08 64.27 20.04
C ALA A 880 3.47 62.87 19.83
N GLU A 881 3.02 62.56 18.61
CA GLU A 881 2.44 61.25 18.28
C GLU A 881 3.47 60.12 18.40
N HIS A 882 4.70 60.34 17.92
CA HIS A 882 5.78 59.37 18.09
C HIS A 882 6.21 59.19 19.55
N LEU A 883 6.22 60.26 20.35
CA LEU A 883 6.49 60.14 21.79
C LEU A 883 5.40 59.34 22.50
N ARG A 884 4.12 59.49 22.12
CA ARG A 884 3.04 58.64 22.65
C ARG A 884 3.23 57.17 22.28
N ARG A 885 3.57 56.87 21.03
CA ARG A 885 3.83 55.49 20.58
C ARG A 885 5.05 54.85 21.26
N LEU A 886 5.99 55.66 21.73
CA LEU A 886 7.20 55.22 22.43
C LEU A 886 7.11 55.41 23.96
N ALA A 887 5.94 55.75 24.49
CA ALA A 887 5.76 55.93 25.92
C ALA A 887 6.09 54.63 26.68
N GLY A 888 6.93 54.74 27.71
CA GLY A 888 7.41 53.59 28.49
C GLY A 888 8.71 52.95 27.97
N VAL A 889 9.25 53.44 26.84
CA VAL A 889 10.57 53.01 26.34
C VAL A 889 11.67 53.78 27.06
N TRP A 890 12.58 53.06 27.73
CA TRP A 890 13.65 53.66 28.52
C TRP A 890 14.97 53.66 27.76
N LEU A 891 15.47 54.84 27.40
CA LEU A 891 16.72 55.00 26.65
C LEU A 891 17.60 56.09 27.24
N PRO A 892 18.94 55.99 27.07
CA PRO A 892 19.85 57.09 27.36
C PRO A 892 19.38 58.41 26.70
N PRO A 893 19.43 59.56 27.38
CA PRO A 893 19.01 60.84 26.83
C PRO A 893 19.64 61.19 25.47
N SER A 894 20.92 60.82 25.30
CA SER A 894 21.65 61.04 24.05
C SER A 894 21.08 60.27 22.85
N LEU A 895 20.49 59.09 23.07
CA LEU A 895 19.91 58.27 22.00
C LEU A 895 18.55 58.82 21.52
N TRP A 896 17.79 59.47 22.40
CA TRP A 896 16.52 60.10 22.02
C TRP A 896 16.74 61.18 20.95
N GLY A 897 17.62 62.15 21.24
CA GLY A 897 17.93 63.25 20.32
C GLY A 897 18.85 62.86 19.15
N GLY A 898 19.72 61.87 19.32
CA GLY A 898 20.72 61.49 18.32
C GLY A 898 20.30 60.39 17.35
N GLY A 899 19.31 59.55 17.69
CA GLY A 899 18.97 58.39 16.86
C GLY A 899 17.49 58.02 16.81
N VAL A 900 16.71 58.20 17.88
CA VAL A 900 15.33 57.70 17.93
C VAL A 900 14.35 58.67 17.28
N LEU A 901 14.40 59.94 17.66
CA LEU A 901 13.49 60.99 17.18
C LEU A 901 13.85 61.48 15.76
N PRO A 902 15.14 61.68 15.41
CA PRO A 902 15.51 62.10 14.06
C PRO A 902 15.14 61.09 12.96
N LEU A 903 15.09 59.79 13.29
CA LEU A 903 14.70 58.75 12.32
C LEU A 903 13.18 58.67 12.09
N ARG A 904 12.38 59.38 12.90
CA ARG A 904 10.92 59.36 12.87
C ARG A 904 10.30 60.69 12.45
N VAL A 905 10.95 61.80 12.78
CA VAL A 905 10.50 63.16 12.43
C VAL A 905 11.57 63.82 11.56
N LYS A 906 11.20 64.13 10.31
CA LYS A 906 12.12 64.55 9.24
C LYS A 906 12.91 65.82 9.57
N ASP A 907 12.28 66.77 10.24
CA ASP A 907 12.81 68.09 10.58
C ASP A 907 13.08 68.24 12.09
N TYR A 908 13.27 67.13 12.80
CA TYR A 908 13.48 67.14 14.24
C TYR A 908 14.61 68.09 14.66
N GLY A 909 14.27 69.04 15.53
CA GLY A 909 15.23 69.89 16.25
C GLY A 909 15.00 69.78 17.77
N PRO A 910 16.05 69.85 18.61
CA PRO A 910 15.91 69.76 20.07
C PRO A 910 14.89 70.74 20.68
N ALA A 911 14.77 71.94 20.09
CA ALA A 911 13.79 72.95 20.49
C ALA A 911 12.33 72.48 20.39
N MET A 912 12.01 71.52 19.52
CA MET A 912 10.67 70.95 19.41
C MET A 912 10.32 70.09 20.63
N LEU A 913 11.28 69.30 21.12
CA LEU A 913 11.12 68.49 22.31
C LEU A 913 11.06 69.38 23.56
N GLU A 914 11.91 70.41 23.62
CA GLU A 914 11.87 71.43 24.67
C GLU A 914 10.53 72.16 24.70
N SER A 915 9.95 72.47 23.54
CA SER A 915 8.62 73.09 23.44
C SER A 915 7.51 72.18 23.98
N LEU A 916 7.54 70.88 23.66
CA LEU A 916 6.57 69.91 24.17
C LEU A 916 6.68 69.73 25.69
N ILE A 917 7.89 69.70 26.23
CA ILE A 917 8.13 69.58 27.67
C ILE A 917 7.76 70.89 28.38
N GLY A 918 8.20 72.03 27.85
CA GLY A 918 7.95 73.36 28.42
C GLY A 918 6.47 73.76 28.40
N SER A 919 5.70 73.26 27.43
CA SER A 919 4.23 73.42 27.40
C SER A 919 3.50 72.56 28.45
N GLY A 920 4.19 71.65 29.13
CA GLY A 920 3.61 70.70 30.07
C GLY A 920 2.85 69.53 29.42
N ARG A 921 2.80 69.42 28.08
CA ARG A 921 2.12 68.32 27.37
C ARG A 921 2.82 66.98 27.55
N PHE A 922 4.15 66.99 27.73
CA PHE A 922 4.94 65.81 28.03
C PHE A 922 5.82 66.07 29.24
N GLN A 923 5.98 65.04 30.07
CA GLN A 923 6.95 65.00 31.16
C GLN A 923 7.99 63.93 30.85
N TRP A 924 9.18 64.11 31.39
CA TRP A 924 10.24 63.11 31.28
C TRP A 924 10.50 62.49 32.65
N ILE A 925 10.67 61.18 32.67
CA ILE A 925 10.97 60.43 33.88
C ILE A 925 12.35 59.81 33.69
N GLY A 926 13.23 60.02 34.66
CA GLY A 926 14.57 59.44 34.68
C GLY A 926 14.63 58.26 35.63
N ARG A 927 15.37 57.21 35.26
CA ARG A 927 15.78 56.13 36.15
C ARG A 927 17.27 55.85 36.02
N GLY A 928 17.89 55.44 37.12
CA GLY A 928 19.34 55.22 37.19
C GLY A 928 20.13 56.50 37.47
N PHE A 929 21.46 56.40 37.53
CA PHE A 929 22.36 57.51 37.86
C PHE A 929 23.63 57.48 37.00
N GLY A 930 24.22 58.67 36.78
CA GLY A 930 25.44 58.83 35.99
C GLY A 930 25.31 58.30 34.56
N GLN A 931 26.26 57.46 34.16
CA GLN A 931 26.30 56.85 32.82
C GLN A 931 25.16 55.86 32.52
N TRP A 932 24.39 55.46 33.54
CA TRP A 932 23.25 54.53 33.40
C TRP A 932 21.90 55.25 33.42
N LEU A 933 21.88 56.59 33.38
CA LEU A 933 20.65 57.36 33.32
C LEU A 933 19.87 57.03 32.04
N GLN A 934 18.65 56.56 32.22
CA GLN A 934 17.69 56.35 31.13
C GLN A 934 16.48 57.23 31.36
N VAL A 935 15.93 57.76 30.27
CA VAL A 935 14.76 58.62 30.28
C VAL A 935 13.67 58.02 29.38
N THR A 936 12.42 58.19 29.79
CA THR A 936 11.24 58.02 28.94
C THR A 936 10.45 59.33 28.93
N PHE A 937 9.77 59.61 27.82
CA PHE A 937 8.81 60.71 27.73
C PHE A 937 7.40 60.15 27.84
N VAL A 938 6.57 60.80 28.64
CA VAL A 938 5.19 60.37 28.90
C VAL A 938 4.29 61.58 28.74
N ALA A 939 3.18 61.41 28.03
CA ALA A 939 2.20 62.48 27.88
C ALA A 939 1.49 62.74 29.22
N ALA A 940 1.18 64.00 29.50
CA ALA A 940 0.58 64.42 30.78
C ALA A 940 -0.80 63.78 31.04
N ASP A 941 -1.47 63.28 29.99
CA ASP A 941 -2.76 62.59 30.02
C ASP A 941 -2.65 61.07 30.26
N ASN A 942 -1.45 60.54 30.49
CA ASN A 942 -1.21 59.12 30.75
C ASN A 942 -0.73 58.88 32.20
N PRO A 943 -1.65 58.87 33.19
CA PRO A 943 -1.30 58.80 34.62
C PRO A 943 -0.63 57.48 35.00
N VAL A 944 -0.95 56.37 34.31
CA VAL A 944 -0.41 55.03 34.55
C VAL A 944 1.11 54.99 34.40
N LEU A 945 1.66 55.74 33.44
CA LEU A 945 3.10 55.78 33.20
C LEU A 945 3.82 56.90 33.97
N LEU A 946 3.10 57.92 34.44
CA LEU A 946 3.66 59.02 35.25
C LEU A 946 3.84 58.63 36.71
N HIS A 947 2.94 57.81 37.24
CA HIS A 947 2.94 57.34 38.62
C HIS A 947 2.95 55.80 38.67
N PRO A 948 4.03 55.12 38.25
CA PRO A 948 4.05 53.67 38.16
C PRO A 948 4.04 52.93 39.52
N ASN A 949 4.04 53.67 40.64
CA ASN A 949 4.00 53.14 42.01
C ASN A 949 2.73 53.57 42.79
N ASP A 950 1.79 54.26 42.14
CA ASP A 950 0.38 54.34 42.57
C ASP A 950 -0.42 53.32 41.74
#